data_AF-A0A2Y9EYY5-F1
#
_entry.id   AF-A0A2Y9EYY5-F1
#
_cell.length_a   1.000
_cell.length_b   1.000
_cell.length_c   1.000
_cell.angle_alpha   90.00
_cell.angle_beta   90.00
_cell.angle_gamma   90.00
#
_symmetry.space_group_name_H-M   'P 1'
#
loop_
_entity.id
_entity.type
_entity.pdbx_description
1 polymer ?
#
loop_
_entity_poly.entity_id
_entity_poly.type
_entity_poly.pdbx_seq_one_letter_code
_entity_poly.pdbx_strand_id
1 'polypeptide(L)'
;MAEDLVLERCDLELEANGRDHHTADLCREKLVVRRGQPFRLTLHFEGRNYEAGVDSLTFCAVTGPAPSEDAGTKARFGLSDAVEEGAWVATVVDQQNSALSLQLRTPASSPIGLYRLSLEASTGYQGSSFVLGHFTLLFNAWCPADAVYLDSDEERREYVLTQQGFIYQGSARFIKSIPWNFGQFEDGILDICLMLLDVNPKFLRDAGRDCSRRSSPVYVGRVVSAMVNCNDDQGVLLGRWDNNYGDGISPMFWIGSVDILRRWKNNGCQRVKYGQCWVFAAVACTVLRCLGVPTRAVTNYNSAHDQNSNLLIEYFRNEFGEIQSDKSEMIWNFHCWVESWMTRPDLQPGYEGWQALDPTPQEKSEGTYCCGPVPVRAIKVGDLSTKYDAPFVFAEVNADVVDWIRQDDGSMHKSINHSLVVGQKISTKSVGRDEREDITHTYKYPEGSAEEREAFTRANHQNKLADKEETGVAMRIRAGQGMNRGSDFDVFAHITNNTAEDHTGCLLLCARTVSYNGILGPECGTKDLLNFSLEPFSEKSIPLRVLYEKYCDCLTESNLIKVRGLFVEPAANSYLLAERDIYLENPEIKIRILGEPKQNRKLVAEVSLWNPLPVPLSGCTFTVEGAGLTQEQKTVEIPDPVEVGEEVKVRVDLLPLNAGRHKLVVNFESDRLKAVKGFRNVIVNTS
;
A
#
# COMPACT_ATOMS: atom_id res chain seq x y z
N MET A 1 12.24 -38.14 50.19
CA MET A 1 11.83 -38.09 48.77
C MET A 1 11.35 -36.68 48.55
N ALA A 2 11.88 -35.98 47.55
CA ALA A 2 11.37 -34.65 47.22
C ALA A 2 9.96 -34.80 46.64
N GLU A 3 9.03 -33.94 47.06
CA GLU A 3 7.68 -33.91 46.51
C GLU A 3 7.70 -33.33 45.09
N ASP A 4 6.87 -33.82 44.19
CA ASP A 4 6.81 -33.33 42.80
C ASP A 4 6.42 -31.84 42.72
N LEU A 5 6.95 -31.13 41.74
CA LEU A 5 6.49 -29.78 41.39
C LEU A 5 5.07 -29.85 40.79
N VAL A 6 4.11 -29.23 41.47
CA VAL A 6 2.73 -29.11 41.02
C VAL A 6 2.49 -27.68 40.52
N LEU A 7 2.34 -27.51 39.21
CA LEU A 7 2.03 -26.21 38.61
C LEU A 7 0.55 -25.87 38.83
N GLU A 8 0.28 -24.81 39.61
CA GLU A 8 -1.06 -24.29 39.88
C GLU A 8 -1.56 -23.45 38.70
N ARG A 9 -0.76 -22.45 38.28
CA ARG A 9 -1.07 -21.58 37.13
C ARG A 9 0.20 -20.99 36.53
N CYS A 10 0.09 -20.57 35.27
CA CYS A 10 1.11 -19.78 34.58
C CYS A 10 0.52 -18.40 34.23
N ASP A 11 1.23 -17.35 34.62
CA ASP A 11 0.95 -15.99 34.18
C ASP A 11 1.88 -15.62 33.02
N LEU A 12 1.31 -15.19 31.90
CA LEU A 12 2.04 -14.79 30.70
C LEU A 12 2.32 -13.28 30.67
N GLU A 13 2.00 -12.54 31.73
CA GLU A 13 2.39 -11.13 31.95
C GLU A 13 2.02 -10.22 30.76
N LEU A 14 0.79 -10.36 30.23
CA LEU A 14 0.35 -9.78 28.96
C LEU A 14 0.57 -8.27 28.85
N GLU A 15 0.25 -7.51 29.91
CA GLU A 15 0.35 -6.06 29.89
C GLU A 15 1.80 -5.57 29.82
N ALA A 16 2.67 -6.11 30.69
CA ALA A 16 4.08 -5.74 30.76
C ALA A 16 4.80 -6.16 29.47
N ASN A 17 4.62 -7.42 29.05
CA ASN A 17 5.21 -7.91 27.81
C ASN A 17 4.67 -7.16 26.59
N GLY A 18 3.37 -6.88 26.53
CA GLY A 18 2.76 -6.13 25.43
C GLY A 18 3.34 -4.72 25.29
N ARG A 19 3.58 -4.04 26.42
CA ARG A 19 4.22 -2.71 26.43
C ARG A 19 5.67 -2.79 25.94
N ASP A 20 6.46 -3.70 26.49
CA ASP A 20 7.89 -3.84 26.19
C ASP A 20 8.14 -4.32 24.75
N HIS A 21 7.24 -5.14 24.20
CA HIS A 21 7.33 -5.64 22.83
C HIS A 21 6.61 -4.76 21.80
N HIS A 22 6.06 -3.61 22.19
CA HIS A 22 5.29 -2.74 21.30
C HIS A 22 4.13 -3.49 20.60
N THR A 23 3.42 -4.29 21.38
CA THR A 23 2.27 -5.14 21.00
C THR A 23 1.08 -4.95 21.96
N ALA A 24 1.07 -3.87 22.76
CA ALA A 24 0.06 -3.62 23.78
C ALA A 24 -1.39 -3.69 23.24
N ASP A 25 -1.65 -3.12 22.06
CA ASP A 25 -2.99 -3.16 21.43
C ASP A 25 -3.41 -4.57 20.97
N LEU A 26 -2.44 -5.46 20.75
CA LEU A 26 -2.64 -6.87 20.37
C LEU A 26 -2.77 -7.80 21.58
N CYS A 27 -2.16 -7.44 22.72
CA CYS A 27 -2.18 -8.21 23.97
C CYS A 27 -3.49 -8.02 24.75
N ARG A 28 -4.63 -8.40 24.15
CA ARG A 28 -5.95 -8.35 24.81
C ARG A 28 -6.22 -9.61 25.64
N GLU A 29 -6.33 -10.76 24.97
CA GLU A 29 -6.60 -12.07 25.58
C GLU A 29 -5.46 -13.07 25.36
N LYS A 30 -4.55 -12.77 24.43
CA LYS A 30 -3.44 -13.65 24.01
C LYS A 30 -2.13 -12.88 24.12
N LEU A 31 -1.06 -13.55 24.53
CA LEU A 31 0.27 -12.97 24.53
C LEU A 31 0.78 -12.83 23.09
N VAL A 32 1.20 -11.62 22.71
CA VAL A 32 1.86 -11.35 21.43
C VAL A 32 3.20 -10.69 21.71
N VAL A 33 4.28 -11.32 21.23
CA VAL A 33 5.66 -10.89 21.46
C VAL A 33 6.43 -10.86 20.15
N ARG A 34 7.59 -10.20 20.15
CA ARG A 34 8.46 -10.06 18.98
C ARG A 34 9.74 -10.85 19.17
N ARG A 35 10.19 -11.54 18.13
CA ARG A 35 11.38 -12.41 18.18
C ARG A 35 12.67 -11.66 18.54
N GLY A 36 13.66 -12.35 19.06
CA GLY A 36 14.96 -11.75 19.40
C GLY A 36 14.96 -10.88 20.68
N GLN A 37 13.79 -10.67 21.29
CA GLN A 37 13.63 -9.90 22.52
C GLN A 37 13.08 -10.81 23.62
N PRO A 38 13.59 -10.67 24.87
CA PRO A 38 13.11 -11.47 25.97
C PRO A 38 11.74 -11.02 26.49
N PHE A 39 10.89 -11.96 26.87
CA PHE A 39 9.60 -11.74 27.52
C PHE A 39 9.51 -12.51 28.84
N ARG A 40 8.65 -12.05 29.76
CA ARG A 40 8.51 -12.63 31.10
C ARG A 40 7.35 -13.62 31.18
N LEU A 41 7.47 -14.59 32.06
CA LEU A 41 6.35 -15.41 32.51
C LEU A 41 6.57 -15.79 33.97
N THR A 42 5.48 -15.97 34.71
CA THR A 42 5.51 -16.29 36.14
C THR A 42 4.82 -17.62 36.37
N LEU A 43 5.56 -18.61 36.87
CA LEU A 43 5.02 -19.93 37.24
C LEU A 43 4.63 -19.91 38.72
N HIS A 44 3.40 -20.30 39.02
CA HIS A 44 2.93 -20.47 40.40
C HIS A 44 2.79 -21.95 40.71
N PHE A 45 3.46 -22.39 41.77
CA PHE A 45 3.46 -23.77 42.22
C PHE A 45 2.66 -23.94 43.51
N GLU A 46 2.06 -25.11 43.68
CA GLU A 46 1.39 -25.51 44.93
C GLU A 46 2.39 -26.22 45.85
N GLY A 47 2.31 -25.94 47.17
CA GLY A 47 3.12 -26.61 48.19
C GLY A 47 4.54 -26.05 48.34
N ARG A 48 5.37 -26.19 47.29
CA ARG A 48 6.78 -25.73 47.31
C ARG A 48 7.17 -25.03 46.00
N ASN A 49 8.22 -24.22 46.06
CA ASN A 49 8.80 -23.58 44.88
C ASN A 49 9.85 -24.48 44.20
N TYR A 50 10.32 -24.05 43.03
CA TYR A 50 11.42 -24.66 42.28
C TYR A 50 12.70 -24.72 43.10
N GLU A 51 13.35 -25.88 43.13
CA GLU A 51 14.65 -26.08 43.76
C GLU A 51 15.67 -26.57 42.74
N ALA A 52 16.60 -25.71 42.32
CA ALA A 52 17.55 -26.03 41.25
C ALA A 52 18.42 -27.28 41.48
N GLY A 53 18.66 -27.65 42.74
CA GLY A 53 19.41 -28.87 43.08
C GLY A 53 18.60 -30.17 43.01
N VAL A 54 17.27 -30.07 42.86
CA VAL A 54 16.32 -31.20 42.96
C VAL A 54 15.46 -31.33 41.71
N ASP A 55 15.11 -30.18 41.12
CA ASP A 55 14.19 -30.06 40.00
C ASP A 55 14.90 -29.68 38.71
N SER A 56 14.43 -30.25 37.61
CA SER A 56 14.81 -29.83 36.26
C SER A 56 13.56 -29.39 35.50
N LEU A 57 13.62 -28.19 34.94
CA LEU A 57 12.57 -27.59 34.12
C LEU A 57 13.07 -27.48 32.69
N THR A 58 12.34 -28.08 31.76
CA THR A 58 12.61 -28.03 30.32
C THR A 58 11.39 -27.49 29.57
N PHE A 59 11.57 -26.39 28.86
CA PHE A 59 10.54 -25.78 28.03
C PHE A 59 10.54 -26.39 26.65
N CYS A 60 9.36 -26.47 26.02
CA CYS A 60 9.19 -26.90 24.65
C CYS A 60 8.22 -25.93 23.95
N ALA A 61 8.73 -25.20 22.95
CA ALA A 61 7.96 -24.29 22.11
C ALA A 61 7.80 -24.92 20.72
N VAL A 62 6.56 -25.00 20.22
CA VAL A 62 6.26 -25.54 18.88
C VAL A 62 5.34 -24.62 18.09
N THR A 63 5.60 -24.49 16.79
CA THR A 63 4.75 -23.78 15.81
C THR A 63 4.51 -24.64 14.58
N GLY A 64 3.38 -24.39 13.90
CA GLY A 64 2.97 -25.13 12.71
C GLY A 64 2.47 -26.55 12.99
N PRO A 65 1.89 -27.22 11.97
CA PRO A 65 1.28 -28.54 12.13
C PRO A 65 2.30 -29.69 12.13
N ALA A 66 3.53 -29.46 11.65
CA ALA A 66 4.61 -30.46 11.65
C ALA A 66 5.90 -29.86 12.27
N PRO A 67 5.95 -29.67 13.60
CA PRO A 67 7.09 -29.05 14.28
C PRO A 67 8.35 -29.91 14.22
N SER A 68 9.50 -29.30 13.91
CA SER A 68 10.80 -29.95 13.83
C SER A 68 11.92 -29.02 14.33
N GLU A 69 12.89 -29.57 15.06
CA GLU A 69 14.04 -28.82 15.57
C GLU A 69 14.95 -28.38 14.42
N ASP A 70 15.23 -29.27 13.47
CA ASP A 70 16.01 -28.97 12.25
C ASP A 70 15.35 -27.86 11.40
N ALA A 71 14.02 -27.79 11.42
CA ALA A 71 13.26 -26.79 10.68
C ALA A 71 13.10 -25.47 11.46
N GLY A 72 13.56 -25.39 12.71
CA GLY A 72 13.39 -24.24 13.60
C GLY A 72 11.95 -24.00 14.09
N THR A 73 11.03 -24.92 13.81
CA THR A 73 9.61 -24.84 14.21
C THR A 73 9.32 -25.52 15.55
N LYS A 74 10.31 -26.21 16.13
CA LYS A 74 10.31 -26.73 17.50
C LYS A 74 11.61 -26.34 18.19
N ALA A 75 11.53 -25.97 19.46
CA ALA A 75 12.70 -25.75 20.31
C ALA A 75 12.45 -26.33 21.71
N ARG A 76 13.41 -27.11 22.21
CA ARG A 76 13.43 -27.63 23.58
C ARG A 76 14.65 -27.08 24.32
N PHE A 77 14.43 -26.41 25.45
CA PHE A 77 15.48 -25.67 26.15
C PHE A 77 15.24 -25.68 27.67
N GLY A 78 16.31 -25.88 28.44
CA GLY A 78 16.27 -25.88 29.90
C GLY A 78 16.46 -24.49 30.50
N LEU A 79 16.38 -24.41 31.83
CA LEU A 79 16.87 -23.25 32.57
C LEU A 79 18.39 -23.13 32.44
N SER A 80 18.88 -21.92 32.18
CA SER A 80 20.30 -21.62 32.04
C SER A 80 20.62 -20.26 32.70
N ASP A 81 21.76 -20.17 33.36
CA ASP A 81 22.32 -18.89 33.84
C ASP A 81 23.10 -18.16 32.73
N ALA A 82 23.49 -18.88 31.66
CA ALA A 82 24.21 -18.33 30.51
C ALA A 82 23.23 -17.93 29.41
N VAL A 83 23.37 -16.68 28.92
CA VAL A 83 22.63 -16.17 27.77
C VAL A 83 23.43 -16.48 26.50
N GLU A 84 23.05 -17.56 25.81
CA GLU A 84 23.61 -17.87 24.48
C GLU A 84 22.90 -17.03 23.41
N GLU A 85 23.66 -16.28 22.61
CA GLU A 85 23.12 -15.54 21.48
C GLU A 85 22.63 -16.48 20.39
N GLY A 86 21.42 -16.23 19.87
CA GLY A 86 20.84 -17.01 18.77
C GLY A 86 20.14 -18.31 19.17
N ALA A 87 20.06 -18.64 20.45
CA ALA A 87 19.34 -19.81 20.96
C ALA A 87 18.03 -19.42 21.68
N TRP A 88 17.16 -20.41 21.88
CA TRP A 88 16.05 -20.29 22.83
C TRP A 88 16.61 -20.46 24.25
N VAL A 89 16.32 -19.51 25.13
CA VAL A 89 16.88 -19.49 26.50
C VAL A 89 15.76 -19.19 27.48
N ALA A 90 15.76 -19.88 28.62
CA ALA A 90 14.96 -19.54 29.80
C ALA A 90 15.90 -19.26 30.98
N THR A 91 15.74 -18.10 31.62
CA THR A 91 16.53 -17.70 32.79
C THR A 91 15.61 -17.41 33.97
N VAL A 92 16.08 -17.71 35.18
CA VAL A 92 15.40 -17.31 36.41
C VAL A 92 15.71 -15.84 36.69
N VAL A 93 14.66 -15.02 36.84
CA VAL A 93 14.78 -13.59 37.15
C VAL A 93 14.65 -13.35 38.64
N ASP A 94 13.63 -13.98 39.24
CA ASP A 94 13.31 -13.84 40.65
C ASP A 94 12.56 -15.08 41.14
N GLN A 95 12.66 -15.34 42.44
CA GLN A 95 11.98 -16.45 43.07
C GLN A 95 11.49 -16.01 44.45
N GLN A 96 10.17 -15.93 44.63
CA GLN A 96 9.55 -15.49 45.87
C GLN A 96 8.36 -16.39 46.23
N ASN A 97 8.30 -16.81 47.50
CA ASN A 97 7.25 -17.71 48.01
C ASN A 97 7.13 -18.96 47.13
N SER A 98 5.97 -19.19 46.49
CA SER A 98 5.72 -20.27 45.53
C SER A 98 5.65 -19.80 44.07
N ALA A 99 6.13 -18.59 43.78
CA ALA A 99 6.21 -18.02 42.44
C ALA A 99 7.67 -18.04 41.91
N LEU A 100 7.82 -18.43 40.66
CA LEU A 100 9.08 -18.41 39.91
C LEU A 100 8.92 -17.50 38.70
N SER A 101 9.60 -16.35 38.74
CA SER A 101 9.60 -15.38 37.66
C SER A 101 10.72 -15.71 36.68
N LEU A 102 10.34 -15.94 35.43
CA LEU A 102 11.24 -16.37 34.37
C LEU A 102 11.29 -15.34 33.26
N GLN A 103 12.40 -15.34 32.53
CA GLN A 103 12.54 -14.61 31.28
C GLN A 103 12.90 -15.59 30.16
N LEU A 104 12.07 -15.62 29.13
CA LEU A 104 12.28 -16.42 27.93
C LEU A 104 12.80 -15.52 26.81
N ARG A 105 13.84 -15.95 26.11
CA ARG A 105 14.38 -15.27 24.93
C ARG A 105 14.26 -16.20 23.72
N THR A 106 13.77 -15.65 22.61
CA THR A 106 13.75 -16.36 21.33
C THR A 106 14.91 -15.89 20.45
N PRO A 107 15.43 -16.73 19.53
CA PRO A 107 16.32 -16.29 18.46
C PRO A 107 15.66 -15.21 17.59
N ALA A 108 16.46 -14.26 17.09
CA ALA A 108 16.00 -13.25 16.12
C ALA A 108 15.64 -13.84 14.75
N SER A 109 16.07 -15.08 14.47
CA SER A 109 15.75 -15.84 13.25
C SER A 109 14.54 -16.76 13.40
N SER A 110 13.87 -16.77 14.56
CA SER A 110 12.72 -17.66 14.81
C SER A 110 11.62 -17.44 13.77
N PRO A 111 10.96 -18.53 13.28
CA PRO A 111 9.75 -18.42 12.48
C PRO A 111 8.66 -17.61 13.20
N ILE A 112 7.95 -16.74 12.47
CA ILE A 112 6.77 -16.07 13.02
C ILE A 112 5.55 -17.00 13.01
N GLY A 113 4.60 -16.77 13.91
CA GLY A 113 3.34 -17.51 13.98
C GLY A 113 2.86 -17.77 15.39
N LEU A 114 1.81 -18.58 15.51
CA LEU A 114 1.28 -19.03 16.79
C LEU A 114 2.12 -20.18 17.35
N TYR A 115 2.62 -20.02 18.56
CA TYR A 115 3.37 -21.02 19.30
C TYR A 115 2.55 -21.60 20.44
N ARG A 116 2.70 -22.90 20.67
CA ARG A 116 2.28 -23.58 21.90
C ARG A 116 3.49 -23.76 22.80
N LEU A 117 3.40 -23.28 24.04
CA LEU A 117 4.46 -23.41 25.05
C LEU A 117 4.10 -24.51 26.05
N SER A 118 5.01 -25.45 26.25
CA SER A 118 4.88 -26.53 27.24
C SER A 118 6.08 -26.55 28.18
N LEU A 119 5.86 -27.06 29.38
CA LEU A 119 6.86 -27.30 30.40
C LEU A 119 6.92 -28.79 30.71
N GLU A 120 8.12 -29.36 30.74
CA GLU A 120 8.42 -30.66 31.31
C GLU A 120 9.18 -30.41 32.61
N ALA A 121 8.57 -30.77 33.74
CA ALA A 121 9.17 -30.65 35.06
C ALA A 121 9.52 -32.05 35.57
N SER A 122 10.76 -32.25 36.01
CA SER A 122 11.18 -33.51 36.62
C SER A 122 11.80 -33.29 37.99
N THR A 123 11.31 -34.04 38.98
CA THR A 123 11.81 -34.06 40.36
C THR A 123 12.37 -35.46 40.62
N GLY A 124 13.70 -35.62 40.55
CA GLY A 124 14.33 -36.94 40.61
C GLY A 124 13.93 -37.87 39.45
N TYR A 125 13.21 -38.97 39.73
CA TYR A 125 12.75 -39.96 38.74
C TYR A 125 11.31 -39.74 38.25
N GLN A 126 10.58 -38.80 38.84
CA GLN A 126 9.20 -38.46 38.48
C GLN A 126 9.19 -37.25 37.55
N GLY A 127 8.34 -37.28 36.53
CA GLY A 127 8.25 -36.23 35.52
C GLY A 127 6.81 -35.94 35.13
N SER A 128 6.47 -34.66 35.06
CA SER A 128 5.17 -34.14 34.65
C SER A 128 5.32 -33.19 33.46
N SER A 129 4.27 -33.07 32.65
CA SER A 129 4.26 -32.16 31.50
C SER A 129 2.99 -31.33 31.50
N PHE A 130 3.15 -30.02 31.29
CA PHE A 130 2.08 -29.03 31.33
C PHE A 130 2.10 -28.18 30.06
N VAL A 131 0.92 -27.81 29.56
CA VAL A 131 0.80 -26.75 28.56
C VAL A 131 0.64 -25.44 29.31
N LEU A 132 1.63 -24.55 29.19
CA LEU A 132 1.62 -23.25 29.88
C LEU A 132 0.68 -22.26 29.21
N GLY A 133 0.56 -22.35 27.89
CA GLY A 133 -0.30 -21.48 27.10
C GLY A 133 0.14 -21.38 25.64
N HIS A 134 -0.36 -20.35 24.98
CA HIS A 134 -0.01 -20.01 23.61
C HIS A 134 0.43 -18.55 23.53
N PHE A 135 1.35 -18.27 22.61
CA PHE A 135 1.77 -16.90 22.29
C PHE A 135 2.01 -16.76 20.80
N THR A 136 1.78 -15.57 20.26
CA THR A 136 2.13 -15.26 18.87
C THR A 136 3.48 -14.57 18.82
N LEU A 137 4.38 -15.09 17.98
CA LEU A 137 5.69 -14.51 17.74
C LEU A 137 5.70 -13.74 16.41
N LEU A 138 6.07 -12.47 16.46
CA LEU A 138 6.12 -11.55 15.30
C LEU A 138 7.56 -11.15 14.96
N PHE A 139 7.74 -10.53 13.79
CA PHE A 139 8.99 -9.86 13.42
C PHE A 139 9.29 -8.69 14.37
N ASN A 140 10.58 -8.38 14.55
CA ASN A 140 11.02 -7.36 15.51
C ASN A 140 11.87 -6.25 14.88
N ALA A 141 11.22 -5.15 14.50
CA ALA A 141 11.91 -3.97 14.02
C ALA A 141 12.81 -3.28 15.07
N TRP A 142 12.66 -3.61 16.36
CA TRP A 142 13.46 -3.05 17.46
C TRP A 142 14.68 -3.90 17.83
N CYS A 143 14.79 -5.14 17.32
CA CYS A 143 15.91 -6.03 17.63
C CYS A 143 17.03 -5.86 16.60
N PRO A 144 18.24 -5.39 16.95
CA PRO A 144 19.32 -5.17 16.00
C PRO A 144 19.78 -6.41 15.21
N ALA A 145 19.55 -7.59 15.76
CA ALA A 145 19.87 -8.86 15.11
C ALA A 145 18.77 -9.36 14.14
N ASP A 146 17.59 -8.74 14.14
CA ASP A 146 16.49 -9.13 13.27
C ASP A 146 16.70 -8.56 11.85
N ALA A 147 16.35 -9.36 10.85
CA ALA A 147 16.39 -8.98 9.44
C ALA A 147 15.54 -7.74 9.10
N VAL A 148 14.56 -7.38 9.94
CA VAL A 148 13.69 -6.20 9.71
C VAL A 148 14.03 -5.00 10.62
N TYR A 149 15.20 -5.00 11.25
CA TYR A 149 15.62 -3.94 12.16
C TYR A 149 15.63 -2.56 11.50
N LEU A 150 15.02 -1.58 12.17
CA LEU A 150 15.11 -0.16 11.84
C LEU A 150 15.73 0.59 13.03
N ASP A 151 16.76 1.38 12.76
CA ASP A 151 17.48 2.13 13.79
C ASP A 151 16.66 3.31 14.34
N SER A 152 15.96 4.03 13.48
CA SER A 152 15.12 5.16 13.84
C SER A 152 13.85 4.72 14.57
N ASP A 153 13.62 5.26 15.77
CA ASP A 153 12.39 5.03 16.53
C ASP A 153 11.16 5.66 15.84
N GLU A 154 11.33 6.82 15.19
CA GLU A 154 10.24 7.47 14.45
C GLU A 154 9.80 6.63 13.25
N GLU A 155 10.74 6.03 12.53
CA GLU A 155 10.44 5.13 11.41
C GLU A 155 9.76 3.84 11.87
N ARG A 156 10.21 3.26 12.98
CA ARG A 156 9.53 2.10 13.59
C ARG A 156 8.08 2.42 13.96
N ARG A 157 7.84 3.60 14.56
CA ARG A 157 6.49 4.07 14.87
C ARG A 157 5.64 4.26 13.61
N GLU A 158 6.16 4.90 12.57
CA GLU A 158 5.41 5.15 11.33
C GLU A 158 5.13 3.86 10.55
N TYR A 159 6.16 3.02 10.36
CA TYR A 159 6.11 1.90 9.42
C TYR A 159 5.66 0.58 10.05
N VAL A 160 5.50 0.51 11.37
CA VAL A 160 4.96 -0.67 12.07
C VAL A 160 3.73 -0.32 12.91
N LEU A 161 3.81 0.70 13.78
CA LEU A 161 2.78 0.95 14.79
C LEU A 161 1.62 1.84 14.32
N THR A 162 1.89 2.76 13.39
CA THR A 162 0.88 3.73 12.94
C THR A 162 -0.21 3.02 12.13
N GLN A 163 -1.46 3.14 12.57
CA GLN A 163 -2.60 2.40 12.03
C GLN A 163 -3.39 3.15 10.95
N GLN A 164 -3.09 4.43 10.73
CA GLN A 164 -3.70 5.22 9.65
C GLN A 164 -2.66 5.98 8.86
N GLY A 165 -2.88 6.09 7.55
CA GLY A 165 -1.97 6.79 6.67
C GLY A 165 -2.67 7.41 5.48
N PHE A 166 -1.91 7.62 4.42
CA PHE A 166 -2.39 8.11 3.14
C PHE A 166 -1.93 7.20 2.02
N ILE A 167 -2.80 7.02 1.04
CA ILE A 167 -2.45 6.55 -0.29
C ILE A 167 -2.53 7.74 -1.23
N TYR A 168 -1.51 7.97 -2.04
CA TYR A 168 -1.50 9.09 -2.98
C TYR A 168 -2.19 8.68 -4.28
N GLN A 169 -3.05 9.55 -4.79
CA GLN A 169 -3.80 9.35 -6.04
C GLN A 169 -3.90 10.70 -6.78
N GLY A 170 -4.87 10.88 -7.68
CA GLY A 170 -4.97 12.06 -8.53
C GLY A 170 -4.00 11.95 -9.70
N SER A 171 -3.34 13.03 -10.11
CA SER A 171 -2.34 13.00 -11.19
C SER A 171 -1.00 13.57 -10.75
N ALA A 172 0.07 13.34 -11.52
CA ALA A 172 1.41 13.86 -11.22
C ALA A 172 1.46 15.39 -11.01
N ARG A 173 0.50 16.12 -11.61
CA ARG A 173 0.37 17.59 -11.52
C ARG A 173 -0.59 18.04 -10.43
N PHE A 174 -1.42 17.15 -9.89
CA PHE A 174 -2.36 17.42 -8.82
C PHE A 174 -2.55 16.18 -7.95
N ILE A 175 -1.62 16.01 -7.01
CA ILE A 175 -1.56 14.84 -6.12
C ILE A 175 -2.59 15.00 -5.00
N LYS A 176 -3.41 13.97 -4.80
CA LYS A 176 -4.37 13.89 -3.70
C LYS A 176 -3.94 12.85 -2.67
N SER A 177 -3.99 13.24 -1.40
CA SER A 177 -3.80 12.32 -0.27
C SER A 177 -5.14 11.69 0.11
N ILE A 178 -5.31 10.41 -0.18
CA ILE A 178 -6.51 9.65 0.18
C ILE A 178 -6.27 8.98 1.55
N PRO A 179 -7.05 9.33 2.58
CA PRO A 179 -6.87 8.75 3.91
C PRO A 179 -7.21 7.25 3.92
N TRP A 180 -6.45 6.46 4.67
CA TRP A 180 -6.67 5.02 4.80
C TRP A 180 -6.48 4.55 6.24
N ASN A 181 -7.40 3.72 6.73
CA ASN A 181 -7.29 3.01 7.99
C ASN A 181 -6.67 1.61 7.75
N PHE A 182 -5.36 1.47 8.00
CA PHE A 182 -4.71 0.16 7.94
C PHE A 182 -5.22 -0.77 9.05
N GLY A 183 -5.33 -0.25 10.28
CA GLY A 183 -5.97 -0.93 11.41
C GLY A 183 -5.35 -2.28 11.76
N GLN A 184 -4.03 -2.44 11.64
CA GLN A 184 -3.35 -3.72 11.85
C GLN A 184 -3.48 -4.29 13.28
N PHE A 185 -3.87 -3.47 14.26
CA PHE A 185 -4.14 -3.89 15.65
C PHE A 185 -5.63 -3.83 16.02
N GLU A 186 -6.51 -3.63 15.03
CA GLU A 186 -7.93 -3.83 15.22
C GLU A 186 -8.25 -5.29 15.58
N ASP A 187 -9.38 -5.47 16.25
CA ASP A 187 -9.72 -6.77 16.80
C ASP A 187 -9.86 -7.85 15.72
N GLY A 188 -9.27 -9.01 15.99
CA GLY A 188 -9.22 -10.17 15.10
C GLY A 188 -8.29 -10.05 13.88
N ILE A 189 -7.69 -8.90 13.59
CA ILE A 189 -6.87 -8.71 12.38
C ILE A 189 -5.61 -9.58 12.40
N LEU A 190 -4.93 -9.70 13.54
CA LEU A 190 -3.75 -10.57 13.65
C LEU A 190 -4.09 -12.04 13.35
N ASP A 191 -5.20 -12.55 13.90
CA ASP A 191 -5.64 -13.92 13.62
C ASP A 191 -5.99 -14.11 12.13
N ILE A 192 -6.56 -13.08 11.47
CA ILE A 192 -6.81 -13.09 10.03
C ILE A 192 -5.50 -13.12 9.23
N CYS A 193 -4.50 -12.34 9.62
CA CYS A 193 -3.19 -12.32 8.98
C CYS A 193 -2.47 -13.68 9.09
N LEU A 194 -2.57 -14.35 10.25
CA LEU A 194 -2.03 -15.70 10.42
C LEU A 194 -2.79 -16.73 9.58
N MET A 195 -4.13 -16.63 9.54
CA MET A 195 -4.97 -17.48 8.68
C MET A 195 -4.63 -17.31 7.20
N LEU A 196 -4.37 -16.09 6.73
CA LEU A 196 -3.91 -15.80 5.38
C LEU A 196 -2.63 -16.57 5.04
N LEU A 197 -1.67 -16.64 5.96
CA LEU A 197 -0.48 -17.46 5.77
C LEU A 197 -0.81 -18.97 5.78
N ASP A 198 -1.76 -19.43 6.59
CA ASP A 198 -2.10 -20.86 6.69
C ASP A 198 -2.97 -21.39 5.53
N VAL A 199 -3.57 -20.52 4.71
CA VAL A 199 -4.32 -20.93 3.52
C VAL A 199 -3.56 -20.68 2.22
N ASN A 200 -2.29 -20.28 2.30
CA ASN A 200 -1.48 -20.01 1.12
C ASN A 200 -1.09 -21.31 0.37
N PRO A 201 -0.95 -21.27 -0.97
CA PRO A 201 -0.64 -22.47 -1.75
C PRO A 201 0.62 -23.23 -1.32
N LYS A 202 1.65 -22.54 -0.81
CA LYS A 202 2.88 -23.18 -0.33
C LYS A 202 2.66 -23.95 0.97
N PHE A 203 1.82 -23.42 1.87
CA PHE A 203 1.39 -24.14 3.07
C PHE A 203 0.54 -25.36 2.72
N LEU A 204 -0.46 -25.21 1.84
CA LEU A 204 -1.32 -26.32 1.42
C LEU A 204 -0.53 -27.47 0.77
N ARG A 205 0.57 -27.13 0.07
CA ARG A 205 1.46 -28.12 -0.53
C ARG A 205 2.40 -28.79 0.48
N ASP A 206 3.01 -28.02 1.38
CA ASP A 206 3.94 -28.49 2.40
C ASP A 206 3.97 -27.54 3.60
N ALA A 207 3.09 -27.81 4.57
CA ALA A 207 2.87 -26.95 5.72
C ALA A 207 4.10 -26.84 6.64
N GLY A 208 4.84 -27.94 6.83
CA GLY A 208 6.05 -27.94 7.66
C GLY A 208 7.14 -27.04 7.07
N ARG A 209 7.36 -27.14 5.76
CA ARG A 209 8.33 -26.32 5.04
C ARG A 209 7.91 -24.85 4.96
N ASP A 210 6.62 -24.57 4.75
CA ASP A 210 6.10 -23.21 4.76
C ASP A 210 6.33 -22.55 6.13
N CYS A 211 5.89 -23.19 7.22
CA CYS A 211 6.08 -22.66 8.58
C CYS A 211 7.56 -22.40 8.92
N SER A 212 8.47 -23.30 8.52
CA SER A 212 9.92 -23.09 8.70
C SER A 212 10.43 -21.82 7.99
N ARG A 213 9.97 -21.61 6.75
CA ARG A 213 10.37 -20.47 5.91
C ARG A 213 9.76 -19.14 6.34
N ARG A 214 8.75 -19.13 7.21
CA ARG A 214 8.20 -17.92 7.84
C ARG A 214 9.21 -17.21 8.76
N SER A 215 10.40 -17.76 8.97
CA SER A 215 11.55 -17.06 9.56
C SER A 215 12.07 -15.91 8.68
N SER A 216 11.83 -15.93 7.37
CA SER A 216 12.35 -14.94 6.44
C SER A 216 11.30 -13.88 6.07
N PRO A 217 11.58 -12.57 6.26
CA PRO A 217 10.66 -11.51 5.82
C PRO A 217 10.52 -11.48 4.29
N VAL A 218 11.55 -11.90 3.55
CA VAL A 218 11.51 -12.06 2.08
C VAL A 218 10.44 -13.07 1.67
N TYR A 219 10.44 -14.23 2.34
CA TYR A 219 9.47 -15.29 2.08
C TYR A 219 8.04 -14.85 2.44
N VAL A 220 7.86 -14.28 3.63
CA VAL A 220 6.55 -13.81 4.11
C VAL A 220 6.01 -12.69 3.21
N GLY A 221 6.85 -11.71 2.83
CA GLY A 221 6.47 -10.65 1.89
C GLY A 221 5.96 -11.20 0.57
N ARG A 222 6.65 -12.19 0.00
CA ARG A 222 6.25 -12.82 -1.26
C ARG A 222 4.97 -13.65 -1.16
N VAL A 223 4.75 -14.34 -0.03
CA VAL A 223 3.48 -15.04 0.26
C VAL A 223 2.33 -14.04 0.39
N VAL A 224 2.52 -12.96 1.12
CA VAL A 224 1.49 -11.92 1.30
C VAL A 224 1.16 -11.23 -0.02
N SER A 225 2.17 -10.88 -0.83
CA SER A 225 1.97 -10.27 -2.16
C SER A 225 1.10 -11.16 -3.06
N ALA A 226 1.35 -12.47 -3.08
CA ALA A 226 0.52 -13.43 -3.81
C ALA A 226 -0.91 -13.51 -3.24
N MET A 227 -1.04 -13.70 -1.92
CA MET A 227 -2.32 -13.95 -1.26
C MET A 227 -3.27 -12.75 -1.22
N VAL A 228 -2.79 -11.54 -1.46
CA VAL A 228 -3.65 -10.35 -1.47
C VAL A 228 -4.54 -10.32 -2.72
N ASN A 229 -4.09 -10.84 -3.85
CA ASN A 229 -4.91 -11.00 -5.06
C ASN A 229 -5.38 -12.46 -5.20
N CYS A 230 -6.56 -12.69 -5.79
CA CYS A 230 -7.14 -14.03 -5.89
C CYS A 230 -6.91 -14.75 -7.24
N ASN A 231 -5.95 -14.32 -8.05
CA ASN A 231 -5.87 -14.81 -9.44
C ASN A 231 -5.40 -16.27 -9.55
N ASP A 232 -4.64 -16.76 -8.59
CA ASP A 232 -4.13 -18.14 -8.60
C ASP A 232 -4.71 -19.03 -7.46
N ASP A 233 -5.43 -18.47 -6.48
CA ASP A 233 -5.78 -19.17 -5.23
C ASP A 233 -6.98 -18.56 -4.42
N GLN A 234 -7.03 -18.84 -3.11
CA GLN A 234 -7.98 -18.30 -2.12
C GLN A 234 -7.62 -16.88 -1.65
N GLY A 235 -7.04 -16.06 -2.52
CA GLY A 235 -6.59 -14.71 -2.18
C GLY A 235 -7.70 -13.75 -1.74
N VAL A 236 -7.29 -12.66 -1.11
CA VAL A 236 -8.18 -11.76 -0.36
C VAL A 236 -9.14 -10.99 -1.25
N LEU A 237 -8.65 -10.41 -2.35
CA LEU A 237 -9.40 -9.47 -3.18
C LEU A 237 -9.52 -9.94 -4.63
N LEU A 238 -10.69 -9.70 -5.23
CA LEU A 238 -10.90 -9.83 -6.67
C LEU A 238 -10.69 -8.47 -7.36
N GLY A 239 -9.79 -8.43 -8.34
CA GLY A 239 -9.54 -7.25 -9.16
C GLY A 239 -10.63 -7.00 -10.20
N ARG A 240 -11.03 -5.73 -10.39
CA ARG A 240 -11.95 -5.33 -11.47
C ARG A 240 -11.73 -3.86 -11.88
N TRP A 241 -11.67 -3.60 -13.19
CA TRP A 241 -11.32 -2.29 -13.77
C TRP A 241 -12.31 -1.77 -14.82
N ASP A 242 -13.43 -2.45 -15.04
CA ASP A 242 -14.44 -2.11 -16.06
C ASP A 242 -15.45 -1.04 -15.62
N ASN A 243 -15.21 -0.39 -14.48
CA ASN A 243 -16.08 0.62 -13.86
C ASN A 243 -17.51 0.10 -13.55
N ASN A 244 -17.70 -1.22 -13.45
CA ASN A 244 -18.98 -1.84 -13.09
C ASN A 244 -18.84 -2.69 -11.82
N TYR A 245 -19.31 -2.15 -10.70
CA TYR A 245 -19.13 -2.76 -9.37
C TYR A 245 -20.45 -3.14 -8.70
N GLY A 246 -21.57 -3.20 -9.43
CA GLY A 246 -22.90 -3.35 -8.85
C GLY A 246 -23.14 -4.64 -8.04
N ASP A 247 -22.34 -5.70 -8.27
CA ASP A 247 -22.39 -6.96 -7.53
C ASP A 247 -21.31 -7.07 -6.42
N GLY A 248 -20.68 -5.95 -6.08
CA GLY A 248 -19.65 -5.86 -5.05
C GLY A 248 -19.54 -4.45 -4.49
N ILE A 249 -18.39 -4.13 -3.91
CA ILE A 249 -18.05 -2.79 -3.44
C ILE A 249 -17.06 -2.16 -4.41
N SER A 250 -17.31 -0.91 -4.80
CA SER A 250 -16.38 -0.16 -5.64
C SER A 250 -14.98 -0.09 -4.98
N PRO A 251 -13.88 -0.31 -5.72
CA PRO A 251 -12.52 -0.13 -5.21
C PRO A 251 -12.26 1.25 -4.58
N MET A 252 -12.93 2.30 -5.07
CA MET A 252 -12.82 3.66 -4.54
C MET A 252 -13.69 3.90 -3.30
N PHE A 253 -14.66 3.03 -2.97
CA PHE A 253 -15.48 3.16 -1.76
C PHE A 253 -14.68 2.87 -0.48
N TRP A 254 -13.76 1.90 -0.53
CA TRP A 254 -12.97 1.47 0.63
C TRP A 254 -12.26 2.65 1.32
N ILE A 255 -12.24 2.60 2.66
CA ILE A 255 -11.53 3.57 3.52
C ILE A 255 -10.56 2.92 4.49
N GLY A 256 -10.50 1.58 4.49
CA GLY A 256 -9.65 0.82 5.38
C GLY A 256 -9.54 -0.64 4.97
N SER A 257 -8.48 -1.28 5.44
CA SER A 257 -8.19 -2.70 5.18
C SER A 257 -8.96 -3.63 6.12
N VAL A 258 -9.44 -3.11 7.25
CA VAL A 258 -10.07 -3.88 8.33
C VAL A 258 -11.35 -4.55 7.85
N ASP A 259 -12.25 -3.80 7.21
CA ASP A 259 -13.51 -4.35 6.67
C ASP A 259 -13.25 -5.40 5.59
N ILE A 260 -12.26 -5.17 4.71
CA ILE A 260 -11.86 -6.14 3.67
C ILE A 260 -11.43 -7.46 4.30
N LEU A 261 -10.48 -7.43 5.23
CA LEU A 261 -9.95 -8.63 5.89
C LEU A 261 -11.02 -9.37 6.71
N ARG A 262 -11.89 -8.64 7.40
CA ARG A 262 -13.03 -9.22 8.13
C ARG A 262 -14.02 -9.89 7.19
N ARG A 263 -14.39 -9.26 6.07
CA ARG A 263 -15.28 -9.84 5.06
C ARG A 263 -14.69 -11.11 4.44
N TRP A 264 -13.40 -11.11 4.11
CA TRP A 264 -12.73 -12.28 3.58
C TRP A 264 -12.82 -13.46 4.54
N LYS A 265 -12.44 -13.28 5.82
CA LYS A 265 -12.55 -14.33 6.84
C LYS A 265 -14.00 -14.78 7.07
N ASN A 266 -14.92 -13.82 7.26
CA ASN A 266 -16.31 -14.13 7.63
C ASN A 266 -17.07 -14.86 6.51
N ASN A 267 -16.67 -14.68 5.25
CA ASN A 267 -17.22 -15.39 4.11
C ASN A 267 -16.42 -16.65 3.74
N GLY A 268 -15.69 -17.25 4.70
CA GLY A 268 -14.98 -18.51 4.51
C GLY A 268 -13.80 -18.42 3.54
N CYS A 269 -13.02 -17.33 3.63
CA CYS A 269 -11.88 -17.02 2.77
C CYS A 269 -12.25 -16.81 1.28
N GLN A 270 -13.51 -16.46 1.00
CA GLN A 270 -13.92 -16.07 -0.34
C GLN A 270 -13.42 -14.67 -0.68
N ARG A 271 -12.92 -14.52 -1.91
CA ARG A 271 -12.46 -13.24 -2.48
C ARG A 271 -13.47 -12.11 -2.29
N VAL A 272 -13.00 -11.01 -1.73
CA VAL A 272 -13.78 -9.79 -1.51
C VAL A 272 -13.82 -8.98 -2.80
N LYS A 273 -15.02 -8.57 -3.20
CA LYS A 273 -15.28 -7.77 -4.40
C LYS A 273 -15.43 -6.29 -4.02
N TYR A 274 -14.70 -5.34 -4.61
CA TYR A 274 -13.60 -5.44 -5.56
C TYR A 274 -12.38 -4.64 -5.10
N GLY A 275 -11.20 -4.99 -5.62
CA GLY A 275 -9.94 -4.29 -5.36
C GLY A 275 -9.30 -3.74 -6.63
N GLN A 276 -8.45 -2.73 -6.45
CA GLN A 276 -7.54 -2.16 -7.46
C GLN A 276 -6.16 -1.92 -6.79
N CYS A 277 -5.15 -1.45 -7.54
CA CYS A 277 -3.75 -1.43 -7.08
C CYS A 277 -3.55 -0.82 -5.67
N TRP A 278 -4.18 0.33 -5.38
CA TRP A 278 -4.08 0.93 -4.04
C TRP A 278 -4.73 0.09 -2.94
N VAL A 279 -5.82 -0.62 -3.25
CA VAL A 279 -6.51 -1.50 -2.29
C VAL A 279 -5.63 -2.71 -1.99
N PHE A 280 -5.04 -3.32 -3.03
CA PHE A 280 -4.09 -4.41 -2.86
C PHE A 280 -2.87 -3.96 -2.03
N ALA A 281 -2.24 -2.85 -2.41
CA ALA A 281 -1.12 -2.28 -1.67
C ALA A 281 -1.48 -1.97 -0.21
N ALA A 282 -2.65 -1.39 0.05
CA ALA A 282 -3.04 -1.03 1.40
C ALA A 282 -3.34 -2.25 2.28
N VAL A 283 -3.96 -3.30 1.74
CA VAL A 283 -4.17 -4.57 2.46
C VAL A 283 -2.84 -5.27 2.71
N ALA A 284 -1.95 -5.34 1.72
CA ALA A 284 -0.59 -5.88 1.89
C ALA A 284 0.17 -5.13 2.99
N CYS A 285 0.11 -3.79 2.99
CA CYS A 285 0.71 -2.96 4.02
C CYS A 285 0.15 -3.28 5.42
N THR A 286 -1.17 -3.39 5.55
CA THR A 286 -1.81 -3.82 6.82
C THR A 286 -1.27 -5.16 7.31
N VAL A 287 -1.25 -6.18 6.45
CA VAL A 287 -0.81 -7.53 6.82
C VAL A 287 0.66 -7.51 7.24
N LEU A 288 1.52 -6.87 6.46
CA LEU A 288 2.97 -6.83 6.75
C LEU A 288 3.27 -6.03 8.03
N ARG A 289 2.59 -4.90 8.26
CA ARG A 289 2.68 -4.15 9.53
C ARG A 289 2.20 -4.98 10.71
N CYS A 290 1.09 -5.70 10.56
CA CYS A 290 0.53 -6.59 11.57
C CYS A 290 1.54 -7.67 11.99
N LEU A 291 2.23 -8.25 11.00
CA LEU A 291 3.25 -9.28 11.21
C LEU A 291 4.59 -8.72 11.75
N GLY A 292 4.73 -7.39 11.81
CA GLY A 292 5.92 -6.70 12.34
C GLY A 292 6.98 -6.33 11.31
N VAL A 293 6.70 -6.45 10.01
CA VAL A 293 7.60 -6.02 8.93
C VAL A 293 7.35 -4.54 8.63
N PRO A 294 8.32 -3.64 8.83
CA PRO A 294 8.14 -2.23 8.54
C PRO A 294 7.81 -2.03 7.06
N THR A 295 6.65 -1.44 6.78
CA THR A 295 6.11 -1.37 5.42
C THR A 295 5.40 -0.05 5.16
N ARG A 296 5.58 0.53 3.97
CA ARG A 296 4.90 1.75 3.52
C ARG A 296 4.26 1.55 2.15
N ALA A 297 3.08 2.13 1.94
CA ALA A 297 2.46 2.19 0.62
C ALA A 297 3.15 3.27 -0.22
N VAL A 298 3.38 2.98 -1.50
CA VAL A 298 4.06 3.86 -2.45
C VAL A 298 3.17 4.04 -3.67
N THR A 299 3.18 5.25 -4.23
CA THR A 299 2.45 5.59 -5.44
C THR A 299 3.44 6.11 -6.48
N ASN A 300 3.43 5.52 -7.68
CA ASN A 300 4.17 5.98 -8.85
C ASN A 300 3.22 6.62 -9.86
N TYR A 301 3.49 7.84 -10.31
CA TYR A 301 2.67 8.50 -11.34
C TYR A 301 3.27 8.30 -12.72
N ASN A 302 2.39 8.22 -13.73
CA ASN A 302 2.75 7.80 -15.09
C ASN A 302 3.48 6.45 -15.05
N SER A 303 2.84 5.42 -14.49
CA SER A 303 3.44 4.10 -14.32
C SER A 303 3.29 3.26 -15.59
N ALA A 304 4.40 2.68 -16.05
CA ALA A 304 4.43 1.77 -17.20
C ALA A 304 4.03 0.34 -16.80
N HIS A 305 2.81 0.18 -16.29
CA HIS A 305 2.21 -1.06 -15.78
C HIS A 305 1.81 -2.02 -16.93
N ASP A 306 1.89 -3.33 -16.68
CA ASP A 306 1.58 -4.50 -17.54
C ASP A 306 2.45 -4.74 -18.82
N GLN A 307 3.54 -3.99 -19.04
CA GLN A 307 4.25 -3.99 -20.32
C GLN A 307 5.21 -5.18 -20.59
N ASN A 308 5.06 -6.34 -19.94
CA ASN A 308 5.94 -7.51 -20.11
C ASN A 308 7.44 -7.17 -19.93
N SER A 309 7.76 -6.36 -18.91
CA SER A 309 9.09 -5.78 -18.64
C SER A 309 9.71 -4.97 -19.80
N ASN A 310 8.89 -4.45 -20.73
CA ASN A 310 9.36 -3.71 -21.89
C ASN A 310 9.82 -2.29 -21.52
N LEU A 311 11.06 -1.95 -21.92
CA LEU A 311 11.67 -0.64 -21.68
C LEU A 311 11.32 0.40 -22.76
N LEU A 312 10.70 -0.01 -23.87
CA LEU A 312 10.23 0.86 -24.95
C LEU A 312 8.76 0.60 -25.25
N ILE A 313 7.90 1.56 -24.94
CA ILE A 313 6.47 1.50 -25.21
C ILE A 313 6.19 2.30 -26.46
N GLU A 314 5.58 1.68 -27.46
CA GLU A 314 5.25 2.31 -28.73
C GLU A 314 3.73 2.45 -28.89
N TYR A 315 3.26 3.69 -29.03
CA TYR A 315 1.87 3.98 -29.31
C TYR A 315 1.70 4.34 -30.78
N PHE A 316 0.79 3.63 -31.46
CA PHE A 316 0.40 3.90 -32.83
C PHE A 316 -0.91 4.67 -32.84
N ARG A 317 -0.86 5.93 -33.30
CA ARG A 317 -1.97 6.88 -33.28
C ARG A 317 -2.45 7.21 -34.69
N ASN A 318 -3.72 7.61 -34.83
CA ASN A 318 -4.29 8.12 -36.08
C ASN A 318 -3.93 9.59 -36.33
N GLU A 319 -4.44 10.20 -37.41
CA GLU A 319 -4.18 11.62 -37.74
C GLU A 319 -4.73 12.61 -36.69
N PHE A 320 -5.62 12.16 -35.79
CA PHE A 320 -6.16 12.93 -34.66
C PHE A 320 -5.39 12.72 -33.34
N GLY A 321 -4.33 11.91 -33.36
CA GLY A 321 -3.54 11.55 -32.18
C GLY A 321 -4.20 10.51 -31.27
N GLU A 322 -5.26 9.83 -31.73
CA GLU A 322 -5.91 8.73 -31.02
C GLU A 322 -5.19 7.41 -31.22
N ILE A 323 -4.95 6.70 -30.13
CA ILE A 323 -4.32 5.38 -30.16
C ILE A 323 -5.28 4.38 -30.82
N GLN A 324 -4.83 3.72 -31.89
CA GLN A 324 -5.67 2.83 -32.71
C GLN A 324 -5.66 1.35 -32.26
N SER A 325 -4.74 0.97 -31.37
CA SER A 325 -4.53 -0.44 -31.02
C SER A 325 -5.35 -0.86 -29.80
N ASP A 326 -6.27 -1.81 -29.99
CA ASP A 326 -6.98 -2.49 -28.90
C ASP A 326 -6.05 -3.37 -28.02
N LYS A 327 -4.80 -3.57 -28.44
CA LYS A 327 -3.80 -4.39 -27.74
C LYS A 327 -2.74 -3.57 -27.01
N SER A 328 -2.74 -2.26 -27.16
CA SER A 328 -1.75 -1.39 -26.52
C SER A 328 -2.22 -1.00 -25.14
N GLU A 329 -1.57 -1.55 -24.11
CA GLU A 329 -1.79 -1.15 -22.73
C GLU A 329 -1.34 0.30 -22.51
N MET A 330 -2.21 1.08 -21.88
CA MET A 330 -1.99 2.51 -21.65
C MET A 330 -1.06 2.72 -20.46
N ILE A 331 -0.29 3.81 -20.46
CA ILE A 331 0.39 4.27 -19.25
C ILE A 331 -0.67 4.57 -18.19
N TRP A 332 -0.49 3.99 -17.01
CA TRP A 332 -1.37 4.23 -15.88
C TRP A 332 -1.07 5.62 -15.31
N ASN A 333 -2.11 6.42 -15.08
CA ASN A 333 -1.93 7.75 -14.50
C ASN A 333 -1.28 7.67 -13.11
N PHE A 334 -1.60 6.64 -12.34
CA PHE A 334 -0.78 6.21 -11.22
C PHE A 334 -0.90 4.70 -10.96
N HIS A 335 0.10 4.15 -10.29
CA HIS A 335 0.11 2.78 -9.78
C HIS A 335 0.56 2.77 -8.30
N CYS A 336 0.13 1.76 -7.54
CA CYS A 336 0.48 1.63 -6.14
C CYS A 336 1.00 0.23 -5.80
N TRP A 337 2.07 0.20 -5.02
CA TRP A 337 2.66 -1.01 -4.44
C TRP A 337 3.09 -0.73 -2.99
N VAL A 338 3.79 -1.66 -2.35
CA VAL A 338 4.38 -1.45 -1.03
C VAL A 338 5.90 -1.57 -1.04
N GLU A 339 6.58 -0.81 -0.19
CA GLU A 339 7.96 -1.05 0.15
C GLU A 339 8.04 -1.65 1.56
N SER A 340 8.77 -2.74 1.73
CA SER A 340 9.05 -3.35 3.03
C SER A 340 10.54 -3.30 3.35
N TRP A 341 10.89 -2.92 4.58
CA TRP A 341 12.27 -2.83 5.03
C TRP A 341 12.78 -4.18 5.53
N MET A 342 13.84 -4.68 4.92
CA MET A 342 14.50 -5.92 5.35
C MET A 342 15.93 -6.07 4.79
N THR A 343 16.72 -6.93 5.41
CA THR A 343 17.97 -7.43 4.83
C THR A 343 17.70 -8.47 3.73
N ARG A 344 18.69 -8.67 2.84
CA ARG A 344 18.62 -9.60 1.70
C ARG A 344 19.80 -10.58 1.70
N PRO A 345 19.85 -11.51 2.67
CA PRO A 345 20.95 -12.49 2.76
C PRO A 345 21.01 -13.46 1.57
N ASP A 346 19.95 -13.52 0.76
CA ASP A 346 19.88 -14.25 -0.50
C ASP A 346 20.56 -13.53 -1.68
N LEU A 347 20.96 -12.27 -1.50
CA LEU A 347 21.64 -11.42 -2.50
C LEU A 347 23.06 -11.05 -2.06
N GLN A 348 23.78 -10.34 -2.93
CA GLN A 348 25.05 -9.71 -2.58
C GLN A 348 24.83 -8.63 -1.51
N PRO A 349 25.80 -8.43 -0.58
CA PRO A 349 25.72 -7.38 0.43
C PRO A 349 25.51 -5.98 -0.17
N GLY A 350 24.77 -5.14 0.54
CA GLY A 350 24.45 -3.77 0.11
C GLY A 350 23.07 -3.61 -0.54
N TYR A 351 22.26 -4.66 -0.57
CA TYR A 351 20.85 -4.64 -1.01
C TYR A 351 19.83 -4.70 0.13
N GLU A 352 20.29 -4.52 1.37
CA GLU A 352 19.44 -4.31 2.53
C GLU A 352 18.69 -2.98 2.42
N GLY A 353 17.50 -2.91 3.04
CA GLY A 353 16.68 -1.71 3.10
C GLY A 353 15.32 -1.92 2.44
N TRP A 354 14.80 -0.88 1.76
CA TRP A 354 13.49 -0.92 1.12
C TRP A 354 13.44 -1.88 -0.06
N GLN A 355 12.49 -2.81 0.00
CA GLN A 355 12.19 -3.77 -1.06
C GLN A 355 10.80 -3.48 -1.62
N ALA A 356 10.69 -3.25 -2.93
CA ALA A 356 9.39 -3.09 -3.58
C ALA A 356 8.70 -4.46 -3.73
N LEU A 357 7.46 -4.55 -3.26
CA LEU A 357 6.54 -5.67 -3.48
C LEU A 357 5.26 -5.12 -4.09
N ASP A 358 4.88 -5.64 -5.24
CA ASP A 358 3.62 -5.28 -5.87
C ASP A 358 2.62 -6.44 -5.78
N PRO A 359 1.56 -6.30 -4.97
CA PRO A 359 0.50 -7.30 -4.84
C PRO A 359 -0.54 -7.24 -5.97
N THR A 360 -0.45 -6.27 -6.88
CA THR A 360 -1.34 -6.17 -8.04
C THR A 360 -1.01 -7.30 -9.03
N PRO A 361 -2.00 -8.09 -9.49
CA PRO A 361 -1.73 -9.22 -10.35
C PRO A 361 -1.47 -8.77 -11.80
N GLN A 362 -0.22 -8.41 -12.08
CA GLN A 362 0.25 -7.94 -13.39
C GLN A 362 0.93 -9.07 -14.19
N GLU A 363 2.07 -9.53 -13.67
CA GLU A 363 2.89 -10.58 -14.27
C GLU A 363 3.05 -11.76 -13.32
N LYS A 364 3.28 -12.93 -13.93
CA LYS A 364 3.56 -14.16 -13.17
C LYS A 364 5.05 -14.27 -12.91
N SER A 365 5.45 -14.15 -11.65
CA SER A 365 6.78 -14.53 -11.20
C SER A 365 6.81 -16.01 -10.82
N GLU A 366 7.64 -16.80 -11.51
CA GLU A 366 7.73 -18.26 -11.33
C GLU A 366 6.35 -18.97 -11.44
N GLY A 367 5.46 -18.45 -12.30
CA GLY A 367 4.12 -19.00 -12.55
C GLY A 367 3.01 -18.53 -11.60
N THR A 368 3.32 -17.67 -10.62
CA THR A 368 2.35 -17.10 -9.66
C THR A 368 2.27 -15.58 -9.80
N TYR A 369 1.08 -14.99 -9.75
CA TYR A 369 0.84 -13.54 -9.73
C TYR A 369 1.32 -12.95 -8.40
N CYS A 370 2.62 -12.65 -8.37
CA CYS A 370 3.31 -11.95 -7.29
C CYS A 370 4.50 -11.21 -7.91
N CYS A 371 4.79 -10.02 -7.39
CA CYS A 371 5.96 -9.26 -7.79
C CYS A 371 6.75 -8.80 -6.55
N GLY A 372 8.07 -8.96 -6.63
CA GLY A 372 9.00 -8.66 -5.56
C GLY A 372 9.11 -9.77 -4.50
N PRO A 373 9.90 -9.54 -3.43
CA PRO A 373 10.60 -8.30 -3.09
C PRO A 373 11.83 -8.04 -3.96
N VAL A 374 11.91 -6.84 -4.57
CA VAL A 374 13.10 -6.34 -5.26
C VAL A 374 13.74 -5.19 -4.48
N PRO A 375 15.07 -5.13 -4.29
CA PRO A 375 15.68 -3.98 -3.64
C PRO A 375 15.47 -2.72 -4.48
N VAL A 376 14.93 -1.66 -3.89
CA VAL A 376 14.75 -0.36 -4.58
C VAL A 376 16.09 0.19 -5.08
N ARG A 377 17.17 -0.09 -4.35
CA ARG A 377 18.54 0.21 -4.79
C ARG A 377 18.92 -0.49 -6.10
N ALA A 378 18.53 -1.75 -6.31
CA ALA A 378 18.81 -2.49 -7.54
C ALA A 378 18.12 -1.82 -8.74
N ILE A 379 16.89 -1.34 -8.54
CA ILE A 379 16.15 -0.55 -9.52
C ILE A 379 16.89 0.75 -9.83
N LYS A 380 17.33 1.48 -8.80
CA LYS A 380 18.07 2.74 -8.97
C LYS A 380 19.34 2.61 -9.80
N VAL A 381 20.10 1.53 -9.59
CA VAL A 381 21.38 1.31 -10.27
C VAL A 381 21.25 0.51 -11.58
N GLY A 382 20.04 0.10 -11.95
CA GLY A 382 19.78 -0.69 -13.17
C GLY A 382 20.31 -2.12 -13.12
N ASP A 383 20.43 -2.74 -11.94
CA ASP A 383 20.86 -4.14 -11.80
C ASP A 383 19.67 -5.11 -11.92
N LEU A 384 19.24 -5.33 -13.16
CA LEU A 384 18.05 -6.13 -13.51
C LEU A 384 18.25 -7.64 -13.31
N SER A 385 19.48 -8.09 -13.01
CA SER A 385 19.75 -9.50 -12.70
C SER A 385 19.29 -9.89 -11.30
N THR A 386 18.99 -8.89 -10.47
CA THR A 386 18.63 -9.06 -9.06
C THR A 386 17.28 -9.76 -8.90
N LYS A 387 17.24 -10.78 -8.04
CA LYS A 387 15.98 -11.37 -7.62
C LYS A 387 15.25 -10.47 -6.62
N TYR A 388 13.93 -10.34 -6.66
CA TYR A 388 12.99 -10.91 -7.62
C TYR A 388 12.52 -9.82 -8.59
N ASP A 389 12.09 -10.16 -9.80
CA ASP A 389 11.25 -9.28 -10.64
C ASP A 389 11.81 -7.87 -10.95
N ALA A 390 13.13 -7.69 -10.89
CA ALA A 390 13.77 -6.39 -11.12
C ALA A 390 13.51 -5.78 -12.50
N PRO A 391 13.53 -6.54 -13.62
CA PRO A 391 13.24 -5.98 -14.94
C PRO A 391 11.88 -5.28 -15.00
N PHE A 392 10.89 -5.89 -14.36
CA PHE A 392 9.52 -5.42 -14.35
C PHE A 392 9.37 -4.09 -13.59
N VAL A 393 9.78 -4.06 -12.32
CA VAL A 393 9.69 -2.85 -11.49
C VAL A 393 10.56 -1.72 -12.07
N PHE A 394 11.67 -2.05 -12.73
CA PHE A 394 12.49 -1.07 -13.42
C PHE A 394 11.75 -0.47 -14.62
N ALA A 395 11.08 -1.29 -15.43
CA ALA A 395 10.28 -0.81 -16.56
C ALA A 395 9.17 0.15 -16.09
N GLU A 396 8.46 -0.16 -15.00
CA GLU A 396 7.38 0.67 -14.46
C GLU A 396 7.80 2.13 -14.18
N VAL A 397 9.07 2.35 -13.85
CA VAL A 397 9.61 3.67 -13.50
C VAL A 397 10.55 4.27 -14.56
N ASN A 398 11.10 3.47 -15.48
CA ASN A 398 12.11 3.91 -16.45
C ASN A 398 11.77 3.65 -17.92
N ALA A 399 10.61 3.07 -18.24
CA ALA A 399 10.22 2.89 -19.64
C ALA A 399 10.26 4.20 -20.42
N ASP A 400 10.64 4.10 -21.69
CA ASP A 400 10.53 5.18 -22.65
C ASP A 400 9.25 5.02 -23.46
N VAL A 401 8.61 6.14 -23.81
CA VAL A 401 7.36 6.13 -24.59
C VAL A 401 7.62 6.83 -25.91
N VAL A 402 7.32 6.14 -27.01
CA VAL A 402 7.42 6.67 -28.37
C VAL A 402 6.04 6.69 -28.98
N ASP A 403 5.60 7.89 -29.36
CA ASP A 403 4.33 8.12 -30.01
C ASP A 403 4.52 8.24 -31.53
N TRP A 404 3.97 7.29 -32.27
CA TRP A 404 3.95 7.28 -33.72
C TRP A 404 2.59 7.74 -34.25
N ILE A 405 2.58 8.70 -35.18
CA ILE A 405 1.38 9.15 -35.90
C ILE A 405 1.34 8.47 -37.26
N ARG A 406 0.25 7.74 -37.51
CA ARG A 406 -0.06 7.12 -38.79
C ARG A 406 -0.83 8.09 -39.68
N GLN A 407 -0.35 8.28 -40.89
CA GLN A 407 -1.04 9.07 -41.92
C GLN A 407 -1.99 8.20 -42.76
N ASP A 408 -2.88 8.85 -43.52
CA ASP A 408 -3.83 8.19 -44.42
C ASP A 408 -3.16 7.30 -45.48
N ASP A 409 -1.96 7.68 -45.93
CA ASP A 409 -1.17 6.91 -46.90
C ASP A 409 -0.49 5.68 -46.28
N GLY A 410 -0.63 5.48 -44.97
CA GLY A 410 -0.06 4.38 -44.20
C GLY A 410 1.37 4.64 -43.71
N SER A 411 1.97 5.80 -43.99
CA SER A 411 3.27 6.19 -43.43
C SER A 411 3.19 6.45 -41.92
N MET A 412 4.31 6.23 -41.23
CA MET A 412 4.45 6.40 -39.80
C MET A 412 5.48 7.47 -39.49
N HIS A 413 5.09 8.47 -38.71
CA HIS A 413 5.98 9.55 -38.28
C HIS A 413 6.09 9.61 -36.78
N LYS A 414 7.32 9.72 -36.27
CA LYS A 414 7.57 9.89 -34.85
C LYS A 414 7.13 11.29 -34.43
N SER A 415 6.32 11.39 -33.38
CA SER A 415 5.96 12.67 -32.78
C SER A 415 6.88 13.03 -31.63
N ILE A 416 6.92 14.33 -31.33
CA ILE A 416 7.65 14.88 -30.20
C ILE A 416 6.66 15.03 -29.05
N ASN A 417 6.88 14.30 -27.96
CA ASN A 417 6.07 14.37 -26.75
C ASN A 417 6.96 14.58 -25.52
N HIS A 418 7.01 15.82 -25.03
CA HIS A 418 7.72 16.16 -23.78
C HIS A 418 6.81 16.13 -22.54
N SER A 419 5.52 15.87 -22.73
CA SER A 419 4.52 15.97 -21.66
C SER A 419 4.41 14.68 -20.82
N LEU A 420 4.69 13.53 -21.43
CA LEU A 420 4.60 12.22 -20.81
C LEU A 420 6.00 11.71 -20.45
N VAL A 421 6.25 11.58 -19.15
CA VAL A 421 7.48 10.98 -18.62
C VAL A 421 7.06 9.94 -17.59
N VAL A 422 7.51 8.71 -17.79
CA VAL A 422 7.24 7.57 -16.91
C VAL A 422 8.02 7.71 -15.61
N GLY A 423 7.42 7.24 -14.51
CA GLY A 423 8.11 7.16 -13.22
C GLY A 423 8.28 8.52 -12.56
N GLN A 424 7.17 9.24 -12.35
CA GLN A 424 7.17 10.59 -11.78
C GLN A 424 6.58 10.65 -10.38
N LYS A 425 7.09 11.59 -9.58
CA LYS A 425 6.53 11.96 -8.27
C LYS A 425 6.24 10.74 -7.40
N ILE A 426 7.17 9.79 -7.36
CA ILE A 426 7.00 8.58 -6.56
C ILE A 426 6.85 9.01 -5.10
N SER A 427 5.72 8.67 -4.50
CA SER A 427 5.23 9.32 -3.28
C SER A 427 4.89 8.31 -2.20
N THR A 428 5.21 8.65 -0.96
CA THR A 428 4.74 7.95 0.23
C THR A 428 4.45 8.96 1.34
N LYS A 429 3.83 8.50 2.44
CA LYS A 429 3.53 9.36 3.58
C LYS A 429 4.81 9.59 4.37
N SER A 430 5.06 10.85 4.74
CA SER A 430 6.20 11.19 5.59
C SER A 430 6.07 10.59 6.99
N VAL A 431 7.22 10.24 7.57
CA VAL A 431 7.35 9.78 8.96
C VAL A 431 6.76 10.80 9.94
N GLY A 432 5.79 10.36 10.76
CA GLY A 432 5.20 11.13 11.85
C GLY A 432 4.27 12.27 11.42
N ARG A 433 4.14 12.53 10.11
CA ARG A 433 3.42 13.69 9.59
C ARG A 433 2.50 13.35 8.43
N ASP A 434 1.59 14.28 8.12
CA ASP A 434 0.55 14.09 7.11
C ASP A 434 0.98 14.57 5.71
N GLU A 435 2.16 15.18 5.60
CA GLU A 435 2.73 15.59 4.32
C GLU A 435 3.21 14.40 3.48
N ARG A 436 3.31 14.68 2.19
CA ARG A 436 3.87 13.78 1.17
C ARG A 436 5.38 13.84 1.19
N GLU A 437 6.00 12.67 1.23
CA GLU A 437 7.42 12.49 0.94
C GLU A 437 7.60 12.09 -0.53
N ASP A 438 8.46 12.81 -1.25
CA ASP A 438 8.85 12.46 -2.61
C ASP A 438 10.08 11.56 -2.59
N ILE A 439 9.88 10.29 -2.92
CA ILE A 439 10.91 9.26 -2.95
C ILE A 439 11.34 8.93 -4.38
N THR A 440 11.05 9.76 -5.39
CA THR A 440 11.48 9.49 -6.78
C THR A 440 12.98 9.26 -6.89
N HIS A 441 13.76 9.99 -6.09
CA HIS A 441 15.22 9.89 -6.02
C HIS A 441 15.73 8.55 -5.46
N THR A 442 14.88 7.74 -4.81
CA THR A 442 15.27 6.40 -4.33
C THR A 442 15.21 5.37 -5.46
N TYR A 443 14.39 5.59 -6.48
CA TYR A 443 14.23 4.71 -7.65
C TYR A 443 15.05 5.14 -8.85
N LYS A 444 15.36 6.43 -8.99
CA LYS A 444 15.98 6.99 -10.21
C LYS A 444 17.04 8.02 -9.85
N TYR A 445 18.10 8.08 -10.65
CA TYR A 445 19.03 9.20 -10.64
C TYR A 445 18.42 10.42 -11.37
N PRO A 446 18.94 11.64 -11.15
CA PRO A 446 18.48 12.82 -11.87
C PRO A 446 18.65 12.66 -13.39
N GLU A 447 17.65 13.09 -14.17
CA GLU A 447 17.68 13.02 -15.63
C GLU A 447 18.89 13.78 -16.19
N GLY A 448 19.63 13.15 -17.11
CA GLY A 448 20.84 13.67 -17.75
C GLY A 448 22.14 13.47 -16.96
N SER A 449 22.09 12.91 -15.74
CA SER A 449 23.28 12.67 -14.92
C SER A 449 24.15 11.52 -15.44
N ALA A 450 25.42 11.49 -15.03
CA ALA A 450 26.33 10.40 -15.38
C ALA A 450 25.85 9.06 -14.78
N GLU A 451 25.37 9.11 -13.54
CA GLU A 451 24.87 7.95 -12.80
C GLU A 451 23.60 7.37 -13.43
N GLU A 452 22.71 8.22 -13.96
CA GLU A 452 21.56 7.76 -14.74
C GLU A 452 22.01 7.00 -16.00
N ARG A 453 22.95 7.56 -16.76
CA ARG A 453 23.47 6.93 -17.98
C ARG A 453 24.16 5.60 -17.68
N GLU A 454 24.91 5.50 -16.58
CA GLU A 454 25.50 4.25 -16.10
C GLU A 454 24.44 3.22 -15.73
N ALA A 455 23.37 3.63 -15.02
CA ALA A 455 22.26 2.75 -14.67
C ALA A 455 21.54 2.22 -15.92
N PHE A 456 21.27 3.06 -16.91
CA PHE A 456 20.67 2.65 -18.18
C PHE A 456 21.59 1.76 -19.01
N THR A 457 22.90 2.00 -18.99
CA THR A 457 23.88 1.11 -19.62
C THR A 457 23.84 -0.27 -18.98
N ARG A 458 23.80 -0.34 -17.65
CA ARG A 458 23.70 -1.61 -16.90
C ARG A 458 22.40 -2.36 -17.21
N ALA A 459 21.30 -1.63 -17.36
CA ALA A 459 19.99 -2.15 -17.71
C ALA A 459 19.82 -2.47 -19.21
N ASN A 460 20.85 -2.22 -20.05
CA ASN A 460 20.78 -2.30 -21.52
C ASN A 460 19.65 -1.44 -22.15
N HIS A 461 19.33 -0.29 -21.56
CA HIS A 461 18.28 0.62 -22.05
C HIS A 461 18.81 1.60 -23.11
N GLN A 462 19.05 1.09 -24.32
CA GLN A 462 19.73 1.84 -25.40
C GLN A 462 18.96 3.07 -25.88
N ASN A 463 17.62 3.08 -25.80
CA ASN A 463 16.80 4.20 -26.29
C ASN A 463 17.00 5.47 -25.44
N LYS A 464 17.07 5.33 -24.12
CA LYS A 464 17.34 6.47 -23.21
C LYS A 464 18.76 7.03 -23.36
N LEU A 465 19.67 6.27 -23.98
CA LEU A 465 21.05 6.71 -24.22
C LEU A 465 21.19 7.51 -25.52
N ALA A 466 20.19 7.49 -26.41
CA ALA A 466 20.20 8.27 -27.64
C ALA A 466 19.97 9.77 -27.37
N ASP A 467 20.62 10.64 -28.16
CA ASP A 467 20.41 12.08 -28.07
C ASP A 467 19.00 12.45 -28.54
N LYS A 468 18.33 13.31 -27.78
CA LYS A 468 17.00 13.85 -28.12
C LYS A 468 17.18 15.03 -29.09
N GLU A 469 16.50 15.00 -30.23
CA GLU A 469 16.45 16.15 -31.14
C GLU A 469 15.59 17.27 -30.52
N GLU A 470 16.13 18.49 -30.45
CA GLU A 470 15.38 19.70 -30.09
C GLU A 470 14.92 20.42 -31.35
N THR A 471 13.60 20.64 -31.48
CA THR A 471 13.00 21.31 -32.65
C THR A 471 12.66 22.78 -32.44
N GLY A 472 12.89 23.31 -31.24
CA GLY A 472 12.62 24.73 -30.91
C GLY A 472 11.14 25.10 -30.76
N VAL A 473 10.20 24.18 -31.08
CA VAL A 473 8.75 24.36 -30.87
C VAL A 473 8.26 23.38 -29.80
N ALA A 474 7.48 23.87 -28.84
CA ALA A 474 7.00 23.07 -27.72
C ALA A 474 5.52 23.33 -27.42
N MET A 475 4.80 22.30 -26.99
CA MET A 475 3.40 22.38 -26.58
C MET A 475 3.20 21.74 -25.21
N ARG A 476 2.35 22.34 -24.39
CA ARG A 476 1.92 21.79 -23.10
C ARG A 476 0.46 22.13 -22.82
N ILE A 477 -0.22 21.26 -22.08
CA ILE A 477 -1.57 21.53 -21.60
C ILE A 477 -1.53 22.23 -20.25
N ARG A 478 -2.12 23.42 -20.18
CA ARG A 478 -2.36 24.19 -18.95
C ARG A 478 -3.81 24.05 -18.52
N ALA A 479 -4.02 24.03 -17.22
CA ALA A 479 -5.34 23.88 -16.63
C ALA A 479 -5.75 25.20 -15.96
N GLY A 480 -7.01 25.61 -16.13
CA GLY A 480 -7.57 26.78 -15.45
C GLY A 480 -7.71 26.57 -13.93
N GLN A 481 -8.19 27.61 -13.22
CA GLN A 481 -8.58 27.47 -11.81
C GLN A 481 -10.00 26.91 -11.71
N GLY A 482 -10.35 26.29 -10.57
CA GLY A 482 -11.73 25.91 -10.25
C GLY A 482 -12.25 24.66 -10.95
N MET A 483 -11.38 23.67 -11.21
CA MET A 483 -11.77 22.37 -11.80
C MET A 483 -12.38 21.45 -10.74
N ASN A 484 -13.54 21.84 -10.24
CA ASN A 484 -14.28 21.07 -9.26
C ASN A 484 -15.18 20.05 -9.98
N ARG A 485 -15.39 18.91 -9.36
CA ARG A 485 -16.39 17.95 -9.84
C ARG A 485 -17.77 18.60 -9.76
N GLY A 486 -18.49 18.62 -10.88
CA GLY A 486 -19.81 19.26 -10.97
C GLY A 486 -19.82 20.62 -11.65
N SER A 487 -18.66 21.17 -12.01
CA SER A 487 -18.57 22.46 -12.71
C SER A 487 -18.00 22.32 -14.12
N ASP A 488 -18.34 23.27 -14.97
CA ASP A 488 -17.64 23.52 -16.23
C ASP A 488 -16.27 24.18 -15.96
N PHE A 489 -15.29 23.91 -16.81
CA PHE A 489 -13.96 24.51 -16.69
C PHE A 489 -13.25 24.63 -18.04
N ASP A 490 -12.19 25.44 -18.06
CA ASP A 490 -11.35 25.66 -19.25
C ASP A 490 -9.96 25.05 -19.07
N VAL A 491 -9.48 24.40 -20.12
CA VAL A 491 -8.09 23.98 -20.29
C VAL A 491 -7.50 24.65 -21.53
N PHE A 492 -6.17 24.75 -21.59
CA PHE A 492 -5.49 25.52 -22.62
C PHE A 492 -4.33 24.72 -23.21
N ALA A 493 -4.29 24.59 -24.53
CA ALA A 493 -3.07 24.20 -25.22
C ALA A 493 -2.19 25.43 -25.37
N HIS A 494 -1.03 25.39 -24.73
CA HIS A 494 -0.06 26.48 -24.73
C HIS A 494 1.15 26.05 -25.56
N ILE A 495 1.38 26.77 -26.65
CA ILE A 495 2.36 26.43 -27.68
C ILE A 495 3.36 27.58 -27.76
N THR A 496 4.64 27.25 -27.72
CA THR A 496 5.77 28.20 -27.74
C THR A 496 6.61 27.90 -28.97
N ASN A 497 6.89 28.94 -29.76
CA ASN A 497 7.86 28.91 -30.85
C ASN A 497 9.10 29.70 -30.44
N ASN A 498 10.25 29.02 -30.31
CA ASN A 498 11.55 29.66 -30.07
C ASN A 498 12.44 29.69 -31.31
N THR A 499 11.87 29.47 -32.50
CA THR A 499 12.57 29.55 -33.79
C THR A 499 12.32 30.91 -34.46
N ALA A 500 13.13 31.21 -35.46
CA ALA A 500 12.94 32.36 -36.33
C ALA A 500 11.93 32.09 -37.47
N GLU A 501 11.41 30.88 -37.56
CA GLU A 501 10.50 30.44 -38.61
C GLU A 501 9.05 30.58 -38.15
N ASP A 502 8.18 30.89 -39.12
CA ASP A 502 6.74 30.80 -38.92
C ASP A 502 6.31 29.34 -39.05
N HIS A 503 5.53 28.85 -38.08
CA HIS A 503 4.97 27.50 -38.15
C HIS A 503 3.47 27.56 -38.45
N THR A 504 3.02 26.84 -39.48
CA THR A 504 1.61 26.83 -39.88
C THR A 504 1.13 25.40 -40.10
N GLY A 505 -0.02 25.08 -39.52
CA GLY A 505 -0.57 23.74 -39.60
C GLY A 505 -1.93 23.60 -38.92
N CYS A 506 -2.23 22.38 -38.49
CA CYS A 506 -3.48 22.05 -37.82
C CYS A 506 -3.24 21.82 -36.32
N LEU A 507 -4.06 22.43 -35.46
CA LEU A 507 -4.09 22.12 -34.03
C LEU A 507 -5.39 21.41 -33.67
N LEU A 508 -5.28 20.22 -33.12
CA LEU A 508 -6.40 19.37 -32.69
C LEU A 508 -6.37 19.24 -31.16
N LEU A 509 -7.47 19.59 -30.49
CA LEU A 509 -7.63 19.45 -29.04
C LEU A 509 -8.78 18.51 -28.74
N CYS A 510 -8.54 17.50 -27.90
CA CYS A 510 -9.55 16.53 -27.49
C CYS A 510 -9.46 16.27 -25.99
N ALA A 511 -10.59 16.27 -25.30
CA ALA A 511 -10.74 15.91 -23.90
C ALA A 511 -11.65 14.69 -23.78
N ARG A 512 -11.18 13.64 -23.10
CA ARG A 512 -11.93 12.38 -22.89
C ARG A 512 -11.93 12.04 -21.40
N THR A 513 -13.01 11.48 -20.88
CA THR A 513 -12.94 10.87 -19.54
C THR A 513 -11.95 9.72 -19.57
N VAL A 514 -11.28 9.46 -18.45
CA VAL A 514 -10.33 8.36 -18.36
C VAL A 514 -10.41 7.69 -16.99
N SER A 515 -10.20 6.40 -16.93
CA SER A 515 -9.93 5.69 -15.67
C SER A 515 -8.48 5.94 -15.23
N TYR A 516 -8.16 5.62 -13.97
CA TYR A 516 -6.79 5.80 -13.48
C TYR A 516 -5.77 4.89 -14.18
N ASN A 517 -6.20 3.73 -14.69
CA ASN A 517 -5.37 2.80 -15.47
C ASN A 517 -5.32 3.13 -16.97
N GLY A 518 -5.79 4.31 -17.38
CA GLY A 518 -5.62 4.81 -18.75
C GLY A 518 -6.71 4.38 -19.75
N ILE A 519 -7.74 3.63 -19.34
CA ILE A 519 -8.86 3.28 -20.23
C ILE A 519 -9.64 4.56 -20.57
N LEU A 520 -9.69 4.88 -21.87
CA LEU A 520 -10.33 6.08 -22.38
C LEU A 520 -11.84 5.88 -22.51
N GLY A 521 -12.60 6.78 -21.88
CA GLY A 521 -14.02 6.92 -22.10
C GLY A 521 -14.35 7.76 -23.36
N PRO A 522 -15.61 8.18 -23.52
CA PRO A 522 -16.02 9.02 -24.64
C PRO A 522 -15.43 10.43 -24.55
N GLU A 523 -15.50 11.13 -25.67
CA GLU A 523 -15.13 12.54 -25.76
C GLU A 523 -16.11 13.43 -24.98
N CYS A 524 -15.55 14.36 -24.20
CA CYS A 524 -16.28 15.36 -23.43
C CYS A 524 -15.94 16.81 -23.83
N GLY A 525 -15.04 17.00 -24.80
CA GLY A 525 -14.77 18.30 -25.42
C GLY A 525 -13.79 18.16 -26.59
N THR A 526 -14.01 18.89 -27.66
CA THR A 526 -13.12 18.92 -28.83
C THR A 526 -13.02 20.32 -29.43
N LYS A 527 -11.89 20.61 -30.08
CA LYS A 527 -11.66 21.83 -30.83
C LYS A 527 -10.56 21.65 -31.87
N ASP A 528 -10.92 21.91 -33.12
CA ASP A 528 -10.02 21.80 -34.26
C ASP A 528 -9.76 23.17 -34.89
N LEU A 529 -8.49 23.50 -35.12
CA LEU A 529 -8.02 24.70 -35.81
C LEU A 529 -7.19 24.29 -37.03
N LEU A 530 -7.86 24.18 -38.18
CA LEU A 530 -7.24 23.71 -39.43
C LEU A 530 -6.16 24.63 -40.00
N ASN A 531 -6.25 25.94 -39.72
CA ASN A 531 -5.32 26.97 -40.19
C ASN A 531 -4.71 27.70 -38.99
N PHE A 532 -4.02 26.97 -38.12
CA PHE A 532 -3.30 27.53 -36.99
C PHE A 532 -1.92 28.03 -37.45
N SER A 533 -1.62 29.30 -37.19
CA SER A 533 -0.29 29.87 -37.37
C SER A 533 0.35 30.17 -36.02
N LEU A 534 1.68 30.10 -35.96
CA LEU A 534 2.48 30.42 -34.80
C LEU A 534 3.68 31.26 -35.25
N GLU A 535 3.66 32.54 -34.88
CA GLU A 535 4.64 33.53 -35.30
C GLU A 535 6.03 33.25 -34.67
N PRO A 536 7.12 33.81 -35.22
CA PRO A 536 8.47 33.56 -34.73
C PRO A 536 8.63 34.13 -33.32
N PHE A 537 9.32 33.41 -32.44
CA PHE A 537 9.55 33.83 -31.05
C PHE A 537 8.27 34.22 -30.28
N SER A 538 7.17 33.53 -30.54
CA SER A 538 5.84 33.83 -29.97
C SER A 538 5.25 32.68 -29.17
N GLU A 539 4.24 32.99 -28.35
CA GLU A 539 3.45 31.99 -27.62
C GLU A 539 1.97 32.19 -27.90
N LYS A 540 1.23 31.08 -28.09
CA LYS A 540 -0.23 31.07 -28.20
C LYS A 540 -0.86 30.15 -27.18
N SER A 541 -2.03 30.54 -26.67
CA SER A 541 -2.82 29.75 -25.72
C SER A 541 -4.23 29.58 -26.26
N ILE A 542 -4.57 28.34 -26.64
CA ILE A 542 -5.86 28.01 -27.24
C ILE A 542 -6.76 27.34 -26.19
N PRO A 543 -7.92 27.94 -25.84
CA PRO A 543 -8.82 27.39 -24.84
C PRO A 543 -9.68 26.26 -25.42
N LEU A 544 -9.94 25.25 -24.59
CA LEU A 544 -10.94 24.20 -24.73
C LEU A 544 -11.84 24.21 -23.49
N ARG A 545 -13.12 24.48 -23.68
CA ARG A 545 -14.15 24.46 -22.62
C ARG A 545 -14.66 23.03 -22.45
N VAL A 546 -14.63 22.52 -21.23
CA VAL A 546 -15.16 21.20 -20.87
C VAL A 546 -16.39 21.40 -19.99
N LEU A 547 -17.53 20.84 -20.41
CA LEU A 547 -18.84 21.06 -19.77
C LEU A 547 -19.23 19.87 -18.88
N TYR A 548 -19.84 20.13 -17.72
CA TYR A 548 -20.35 19.09 -16.82
C TYR A 548 -21.26 18.10 -17.52
N GLU A 549 -22.21 18.60 -18.30
CA GLU A 549 -23.17 17.78 -19.05
C GLU A 549 -22.52 16.84 -20.08
N LYS A 550 -21.26 17.10 -20.45
CA LYS A 550 -20.51 16.26 -21.41
C LYS A 550 -19.68 15.17 -20.76
N TYR A 551 -19.33 15.31 -19.47
CA TYR A 551 -18.53 14.31 -18.77
C TYR A 551 -19.29 13.58 -17.65
N CYS A 552 -20.42 14.08 -17.16
CA CYS A 552 -21.06 13.60 -15.93
C CYS A 552 -21.41 12.10 -15.96
N ASP A 553 -21.85 11.58 -17.11
CA ASP A 553 -22.35 10.21 -17.23
C ASP A 553 -21.23 9.17 -17.40
N CYS A 554 -20.04 9.62 -17.80
CA CYS A 554 -18.92 8.76 -18.18
C CYS A 554 -17.64 9.04 -17.37
N LEU A 555 -17.71 9.94 -16.38
CA LEU A 555 -16.63 10.20 -15.45
C LEU A 555 -16.47 9.02 -14.50
N THR A 556 -15.24 8.52 -14.38
CA THR A 556 -14.93 7.45 -13.44
C THR A 556 -14.86 7.96 -12.01
N GLU A 557 -14.93 7.07 -11.02
CA GLU A 557 -14.80 7.45 -9.60
C GLU A 557 -13.42 8.03 -9.25
N SER A 558 -12.43 7.87 -10.14
CA SER A 558 -11.11 8.51 -10.03
C SER A 558 -11.12 10.01 -10.40
N ASN A 559 -12.22 10.54 -10.95
CA ASN A 559 -12.39 11.94 -11.35
C ASN A 559 -11.34 12.44 -12.38
N LEU A 560 -10.94 11.62 -13.35
CA LEU A 560 -9.89 11.97 -14.31
C LEU A 560 -10.47 12.27 -15.71
N ILE A 561 -9.95 13.34 -16.31
CA ILE A 561 -10.16 13.69 -17.71
C ILE A 561 -8.78 13.85 -18.37
N LYS A 562 -8.54 13.12 -19.46
CA LYS A 562 -7.33 13.26 -20.27
C LYS A 562 -7.56 14.31 -21.34
N VAL A 563 -6.68 15.29 -21.40
CA VAL A 563 -6.67 16.32 -22.45
C VAL A 563 -5.46 16.08 -23.34
N ARG A 564 -5.70 15.98 -24.64
CA ARG A 564 -4.69 15.83 -25.69
C ARG A 564 -4.71 17.04 -26.61
N GLY A 565 -3.53 17.55 -26.94
CA GLY A 565 -3.29 18.46 -28.05
C GLY A 565 -2.34 17.83 -29.05
N LEU A 566 -2.65 17.91 -30.33
CA LEU A 566 -1.77 17.52 -31.44
C LEU A 566 -1.64 18.70 -32.39
N PHE A 567 -0.42 19.19 -32.57
CA PHE A 567 -0.08 20.17 -33.59
C PHE A 567 0.64 19.46 -34.74
N VAL A 568 0.08 19.56 -35.94
CA VAL A 568 0.59 18.93 -37.17
C VAL A 568 1.03 20.02 -38.12
N GLU A 569 2.28 19.97 -38.56
CA GLU A 569 2.84 20.83 -39.60
C GLU A 569 3.18 19.99 -40.84
N PRO A 570 2.26 19.89 -41.83
CA PRO A 570 2.44 19.00 -42.97
C PRO A 570 3.67 19.34 -43.83
N ALA A 571 3.99 20.63 -43.96
CA ALA A 571 5.10 21.10 -44.80
C ALA A 571 6.47 20.66 -44.26
N ALA A 572 6.63 20.60 -42.93
CA ALA A 572 7.84 20.15 -42.26
C ALA A 572 7.77 18.67 -41.85
N ASN A 573 6.63 18.01 -42.10
CA ASN A 573 6.32 16.66 -41.60
C ASN A 573 6.57 16.51 -40.08
N SER A 574 6.16 17.53 -39.32
CA SER A 574 6.40 17.64 -37.88
C SER A 574 5.11 17.44 -37.08
N TYR A 575 5.19 16.65 -36.02
CA TYR A 575 4.07 16.28 -35.16
C TYR A 575 4.44 16.53 -33.71
N LEU A 576 3.74 17.46 -33.07
CA LEU A 576 3.98 17.84 -31.69
C LEU A 576 2.77 17.44 -30.84
N LEU A 577 3.00 16.57 -29.86
CA LEU A 577 1.97 15.99 -29.01
C LEU A 577 2.12 16.49 -27.57
N ALA A 578 1.00 16.83 -26.94
CA ALA A 578 0.94 17.14 -25.53
C ALA A 578 -0.29 16.52 -24.88
N GLU A 579 -0.09 15.80 -23.79
CA GLU A 579 -1.15 15.15 -23.02
C GLU A 579 -1.06 15.57 -21.55
N ARG A 580 -2.23 15.65 -20.90
CA ARG A 580 -2.30 15.91 -19.45
C ARG A 580 -3.58 15.33 -18.87
N ASP A 581 -3.41 14.63 -17.75
CA ASP A 581 -4.51 14.20 -16.91
C ASP A 581 -4.91 15.27 -15.89
N ILE A 582 -6.19 15.66 -15.97
CA ILE A 582 -6.85 16.63 -15.13
C ILE A 582 -7.68 15.88 -14.09
N TYR A 583 -7.38 16.11 -12.81
CA TYR A 583 -8.18 15.61 -11.70
C TYR A 583 -9.25 16.64 -11.32
N LEU A 584 -10.51 16.22 -11.30
CA LEU A 584 -11.62 17.05 -10.82
C LEU A 584 -11.75 16.92 -9.30
N GLU A 585 -11.64 18.04 -8.60
CA GLU A 585 -11.64 18.04 -7.15
C GLU A 585 -13.02 17.74 -6.57
N ASN A 586 -13.10 16.72 -5.72
CA ASN A 586 -14.30 16.44 -4.94
C ASN A 586 -14.53 17.54 -3.88
N PRO A 587 -15.80 17.79 -3.48
CA PRO A 587 -16.12 18.68 -2.37
C PRO A 587 -15.48 18.22 -1.06
N GLU A 588 -15.11 19.17 -0.20
CA GLU A 588 -14.56 18.90 1.12
C GLU A 588 -15.63 18.31 2.06
N ILE A 589 -15.29 17.22 2.76
CA ILE A 589 -16.06 16.76 3.92
C ILE A 589 -15.56 17.52 5.16
N LYS A 590 -16.42 18.36 5.74
CA LYS A 590 -16.14 19.03 7.00
C LYS A 590 -16.39 18.07 8.16
N ILE A 591 -15.41 17.91 9.03
CA ILE A 591 -15.49 17.00 10.19
C ILE A 591 -15.26 17.80 11.47
N ARG A 592 -16.28 17.83 12.34
CA ARG A 592 -16.24 18.49 13.66
C ARG A 592 -16.34 17.43 14.76
N ILE A 593 -15.42 17.49 15.72
CA ILE A 593 -15.44 16.64 16.90
C ILE A 593 -16.16 17.39 18.02
N LEU A 594 -17.26 16.83 18.51
CA LEU A 594 -18.09 17.38 19.57
C LEU A 594 -17.88 16.58 20.86
N GLY A 595 -17.53 17.28 21.93
CA GLY A 595 -17.13 16.68 23.20
C GLY A 595 -15.60 16.64 23.37
N GLU A 596 -15.17 16.25 24.56
CA GLU A 596 -13.75 16.14 24.91
C GLU A 596 -13.26 14.72 24.57
N PRO A 597 -12.27 14.56 23.66
CA PRO A 597 -11.78 13.25 23.27
C PRO A 597 -10.96 12.62 24.41
N LYS A 598 -11.59 11.70 25.14
CA LYS A 598 -11.01 10.93 26.24
C LYS A 598 -11.26 9.45 26.04
N GLN A 599 -10.30 8.64 26.47
CA GLN A 599 -10.39 7.18 26.42
C GLN A 599 -11.63 6.70 27.20
N ASN A 600 -12.35 5.72 26.65
CA ASN A 600 -13.57 5.13 27.20
C ASN A 600 -14.72 6.13 27.43
N ARG A 601 -14.71 7.28 26.76
CA ARG A 601 -15.77 8.29 26.83
C ARG A 601 -16.45 8.48 25.48
N LYS A 602 -17.78 8.60 25.48
CA LYS A 602 -18.55 8.92 24.27
C LYS A 602 -18.05 10.22 23.64
N LEU A 603 -17.84 10.18 22.33
CA LEU A 603 -17.44 11.30 21.49
C LEU A 603 -18.40 11.36 20.29
N VAL A 604 -18.66 12.54 19.73
CA VAL A 604 -19.52 12.65 18.54
C VAL A 604 -18.72 13.29 17.41
N ALA A 605 -18.74 12.67 16.23
CA ALA A 605 -18.25 13.28 15.00
C ALA A 605 -19.43 13.81 14.19
N GLU A 606 -19.48 15.12 13.97
CA GLU A 606 -20.40 15.76 13.04
C GLU A 606 -19.70 15.88 11.68
N VAL A 607 -20.23 15.19 10.67
CA VAL A 607 -19.68 15.17 9.31
C VAL A 607 -20.67 15.85 8.36
N SER A 608 -20.17 16.75 7.50
CA SER A 608 -21.00 17.46 6.54
C SER A 608 -20.34 17.69 5.19
N LEU A 609 -21.17 17.83 4.16
CA LEU A 609 -20.76 18.02 2.77
C LEU A 609 -21.78 18.89 2.04
N TRP A 610 -21.31 19.78 1.18
CA TRP A 610 -22.15 20.58 0.29
C TRP A 610 -22.30 19.87 -1.06
N ASN A 611 -23.51 19.80 -1.61
CA ASN A 611 -23.74 19.28 -2.95
C ASN A 611 -23.13 20.23 -4.00
N PRO A 612 -22.06 19.83 -4.72
CA PRO A 612 -21.41 20.67 -5.71
C PRO A 612 -22.05 20.55 -7.11
N LEU A 613 -22.97 19.59 -7.31
CA LEU A 613 -23.52 19.27 -8.62
C LEU A 613 -24.71 20.18 -8.93
N PRO A 614 -24.99 20.45 -10.22
CA PRO A 614 -26.18 21.17 -10.64
C PRO A 614 -27.46 20.31 -10.60
N VAL A 615 -27.42 19.15 -9.93
CA VAL A 615 -28.53 18.20 -9.77
C VAL A 615 -28.60 17.68 -8.33
N PRO A 616 -29.77 17.26 -7.85
CA PRO A 616 -29.91 16.66 -6.51
C PRO A 616 -29.14 15.34 -6.36
N LEU A 617 -28.73 15.03 -5.14
CA LEU A 617 -28.09 13.75 -4.78
C LEU A 617 -29.08 12.86 -4.04
N SER A 618 -29.20 11.60 -4.44
CA SER A 618 -30.08 10.61 -3.80
C SER A 618 -29.29 9.42 -3.26
N GLY A 619 -29.86 8.71 -2.27
CA GLY A 619 -29.20 7.56 -1.64
C GLY A 619 -27.90 7.94 -0.92
N CYS A 620 -27.84 9.15 -0.39
CA CYS A 620 -26.65 9.71 0.24
C CYS A 620 -26.29 8.91 1.50
N THR A 621 -25.02 8.55 1.64
CA THR A 621 -24.52 7.73 2.75
C THR A 621 -23.15 8.21 3.21
N PHE A 622 -22.98 8.39 4.52
CA PHE A 622 -21.67 8.57 5.14
C PHE A 622 -21.20 7.27 5.78
N THR A 623 -19.97 6.87 5.48
CA THR A 623 -19.28 5.75 6.13
C THR A 623 -18.07 6.27 6.89
N VAL A 624 -17.92 5.89 8.15
CA VAL A 624 -16.90 6.39 9.07
C VAL A 624 -16.15 5.22 9.71
N GLU A 625 -14.82 5.31 9.71
CA GLU A 625 -13.93 4.30 10.31
C GLU A 625 -12.70 4.98 10.93
N GLY A 626 -12.12 4.38 11.97
CA GLY A 626 -10.86 4.85 12.53
C GLY A 626 -10.39 3.99 13.68
N ALA A 627 -9.26 3.29 13.49
CA ALA A 627 -8.74 2.42 14.53
C ALA A 627 -8.43 3.19 15.81
N GLY A 628 -8.83 2.63 16.95
CA GLY A 628 -8.77 3.27 18.27
C GLY A 628 -9.88 4.29 18.58
N LEU A 629 -10.66 4.74 17.57
CA LEU A 629 -11.80 5.66 17.73
C LEU A 629 -13.16 4.94 17.71
N THR A 630 -13.26 3.86 16.95
CA THR A 630 -14.46 3.00 16.85
C THR A 630 -14.04 1.56 16.55
N GLN A 631 -14.67 0.57 17.19
CA GLN A 631 -14.37 -0.86 16.97
C GLN A 631 -14.92 -1.38 15.62
N GLU A 632 -16.03 -0.80 15.18
CA GLU A 632 -16.73 -1.15 13.95
C GLU A 632 -16.90 0.08 13.07
N GLN A 633 -16.93 -0.17 11.76
CA GLN A 633 -17.28 0.85 10.77
C GLN A 633 -18.73 1.28 11.01
N LYS A 634 -18.99 2.59 10.93
CA LYS A 634 -20.32 3.17 11.14
C LYS A 634 -20.82 3.77 9.85
N THR A 635 -22.07 3.45 9.49
CA THR A 635 -22.72 3.95 8.28
C THR A 635 -23.99 4.69 8.67
N VAL A 636 -24.20 5.86 8.07
CA VAL A 636 -25.40 6.68 8.24
C VAL A 636 -25.97 7.00 6.87
N GLU A 637 -27.15 6.48 6.59
CA GLU A 637 -27.94 6.76 5.39
C GLU A 637 -28.76 8.03 5.60
N ILE A 638 -28.85 8.85 4.55
CA ILE A 638 -29.69 10.05 4.52
C ILE A 638 -30.92 9.73 3.66
N PRO A 639 -32.13 9.76 4.25
CA PRO A 639 -33.33 9.29 3.56
C PRO A 639 -33.81 10.25 2.46
N ASP A 640 -33.70 11.56 2.70
CA ASP A 640 -34.16 12.58 1.78
C ASP A 640 -33.07 12.95 0.77
N PRO A 641 -33.41 13.25 -0.50
CA PRO A 641 -32.47 13.81 -1.45
C PRO A 641 -31.85 15.12 -0.95
N VAL A 642 -30.59 15.36 -1.32
CA VAL A 642 -29.87 16.60 -1.01
C VAL A 642 -29.93 17.49 -2.24
N GLU A 643 -30.67 18.61 -2.15
CA GLU A 643 -30.91 19.49 -3.30
C GLU A 643 -29.64 20.25 -3.73
N VAL A 644 -29.73 20.93 -4.87
CA VAL A 644 -28.61 21.70 -5.44
C VAL A 644 -28.18 22.80 -4.48
N GLY A 645 -26.90 22.80 -4.11
CA GLY A 645 -26.33 23.79 -3.19
C GLY A 645 -26.69 23.59 -1.71
N GLU A 646 -27.41 22.52 -1.34
CA GLU A 646 -27.68 22.20 0.06
C GLU A 646 -26.49 21.50 0.75
N GLU A 647 -26.46 21.61 2.08
CA GLU A 647 -25.50 20.89 2.93
C GLU A 647 -26.18 19.68 3.56
N VAL A 648 -25.60 18.50 3.37
CA VAL A 648 -25.94 17.31 4.15
C VAL A 648 -25.06 17.23 5.39
N LYS A 649 -25.66 16.93 6.55
CA LYS A 649 -24.96 16.90 7.84
C LYS A 649 -25.52 15.77 8.70
N VAL A 650 -24.63 14.94 9.24
CA VAL A 650 -24.99 13.85 10.16
C VAL A 650 -24.07 13.81 11.36
N ARG A 651 -24.53 13.16 12.43
CA ARG A 651 -23.76 12.93 13.66
C ARG A 651 -23.53 11.44 13.86
N VAL A 652 -22.28 11.09 14.13
CA VAL A 652 -21.85 9.71 14.36
C VAL A 652 -21.26 9.62 15.76
N ASP A 653 -21.87 8.80 16.60
CA ASP A 653 -21.33 8.51 17.94
C ASP A 653 -20.09 7.63 17.82
N LEU A 654 -19.06 7.91 18.60
CA LEU A 654 -17.79 7.19 18.67
C LEU A 654 -17.50 6.82 20.14
N LEU A 655 -16.69 5.77 20.34
CA LEU A 655 -16.20 5.37 21.65
C LEU A 655 -14.71 5.04 21.52
N PRO A 656 -13.82 6.05 21.70
CA PRO A 656 -12.39 5.84 21.61
C PRO A 656 -11.89 4.96 22.75
N LEU A 657 -11.19 3.87 22.41
CA LEU A 657 -10.68 2.90 23.39
C LEU A 657 -9.18 3.04 23.63
N ASN A 658 -8.46 3.74 22.74
CA ASN A 658 -7.02 3.89 22.79
C ASN A 658 -6.67 5.37 22.92
N ALA A 659 -5.77 5.70 23.84
CA ALA A 659 -5.23 7.06 23.94
C ALA A 659 -4.23 7.33 22.78
N GLY A 660 -3.89 8.61 22.59
CA GLY A 660 -2.94 9.04 21.57
C GLY A 660 -3.59 9.60 20.31
N ARG A 661 -2.78 9.77 19.25
CA ARG A 661 -3.21 10.36 17.98
C ARG A 661 -3.78 9.27 17.07
N HIS A 662 -5.02 9.46 16.65
CA HIS A 662 -5.71 8.62 15.68
C HIS A 662 -6.21 9.46 14.51
N LYS A 663 -6.59 8.81 13.41
CA LYS A 663 -7.21 9.47 12.26
C LYS A 663 -8.59 8.88 12.00
N LEU A 664 -9.62 9.72 12.07
CA LEU A 664 -10.97 9.38 11.63
C LEU A 664 -11.02 9.52 10.11
N VAL A 665 -11.43 8.47 9.40
CA VAL A 665 -11.57 8.43 7.95
C VAL A 665 -13.05 8.37 7.59
N VAL A 666 -13.45 9.17 6.60
CA VAL A 666 -14.85 9.32 6.18
C VAL A 666 -14.96 9.14 4.67
N ASN A 667 -15.94 8.36 4.24
CA ASN A 667 -16.41 8.28 2.86
C ASN A 667 -17.82 8.86 2.77
N PHE A 668 -18.11 9.56 1.67
CA PHE A 668 -19.47 9.90 1.26
C PHE A 668 -19.76 9.29 -0.12
N GLU A 669 -20.95 8.71 -0.24
CA GLU A 669 -21.46 8.04 -1.44
C GLU A 669 -22.89 8.51 -1.74
N SER A 670 -23.24 8.59 -3.01
CA SER A 670 -24.60 8.83 -3.51
C SER A 670 -24.74 8.21 -4.91
N ASP A 671 -25.90 8.41 -5.55
CA ASP A 671 -26.13 8.01 -6.93
C ASP A 671 -25.17 8.69 -7.93
N ARG A 672 -24.86 9.99 -7.75
CA ARG A 672 -24.07 10.80 -8.71
C ARG A 672 -22.72 11.30 -8.20
N LEU A 673 -22.54 11.35 -6.88
CA LEU A 673 -21.31 11.79 -6.22
C LEU A 673 -20.78 10.65 -5.37
N LYS A 674 -19.74 9.99 -5.89
CA LYS A 674 -19.18 8.75 -5.36
C LYS A 674 -17.78 8.94 -4.78
N ALA A 675 -17.44 8.14 -3.79
CA ALA A 675 -16.10 8.03 -3.21
C ALA A 675 -15.47 9.36 -2.76
N VAL A 676 -16.27 10.27 -2.18
CA VAL A 676 -15.72 11.51 -1.62
C VAL A 676 -15.08 11.21 -0.27
N LYS A 677 -13.82 11.62 -0.09
CA LYS A 677 -12.99 11.24 1.06
C LYS A 677 -12.74 12.44 1.98
N GLY A 678 -12.76 12.19 3.28
CA GLY A 678 -12.42 13.15 4.32
C GLY A 678 -11.67 12.49 5.46
N PHE A 679 -10.90 13.28 6.21
CA PHE A 679 -10.28 12.79 7.42
C PHE A 679 -10.12 13.86 8.48
N ARG A 680 -9.98 13.42 9.73
CA ARG A 680 -9.65 14.30 10.86
C ARG A 680 -8.70 13.59 11.81
N ASN A 681 -7.59 14.24 12.16
CA ASN A 681 -6.76 13.78 13.28
C ASN A 681 -7.49 14.08 14.59
N VAL A 682 -7.59 13.07 15.45
CA VAL A 682 -8.20 13.15 16.79
C VAL A 682 -7.15 12.70 17.80
N ILE A 683 -6.85 13.55 18.77
CA ILE A 683 -5.96 13.21 19.88
C ILE A 683 -6.83 12.84 21.07
N VAL A 684 -6.77 11.58 21.49
CA VAL A 684 -7.53 11.03 22.61
C VAL A 684 -6.68 11.07 23.86
N ASN A 685 -7.13 11.81 24.86
CA ASN A 685 -6.47 11.88 26.16
C ASN A 685 -6.75 10.61 26.98
N THR A 686 -5.82 10.23 27.85
CA THR A 686 -6.08 9.23 28.89
C THR A 686 -7.24 9.70 29.78
N SER A 687 -8.06 8.74 30.23
CA SER A 687 -9.26 8.98 31.04
C SER A 687 -8.98 9.70 32.34
#